data_AF-A0A816DCL7-F1
#
_entry.id   AF-A0A816DCL7-F1
#
_cell.length_a   1.000
_cell.length_b   1.000
_cell.length_c   1.000
_cell.angle_alpha   90.00
_cell.angle_beta   90.00
_cell.angle_gamma   90.00
#
_symmetry.space_group_name_H-M   'P 1'
#
loop_
_entity.id
_entity.type
_entity.pdbx_description
1 polymer ?
#
loop_
_entity_poly.entity_id
_entity_poly.type
_entity_poly.pdbx_seq_one_letter_code
_entity_poly.pdbx_strand_id
1 'polypeptide(L)'
;MDPVQNSQFVPDKIEQEIKKLYRGVTLSSIKLETHNDSTHSQQLTIENLLKRVEQLQLMDAKREILDNQQKLTSLSEDNASKVYHSKQIVNVERESDIHVSTSNSSLLPSRTEQQIEQNEKSDIGTSSGRDVFSVVSNIMENIVAYLCDAKRDAEQLLRDLFQREGKVNYDKLTKCLLNLKDAKWIENYQNREHLDIVKDVEKRLIEHAKEMKISIMKVSLNLDNYDKIESAYKLVLGIKEMKPLEKILPDINEHIVEANSWFEKEIDKVCMVIQSSFDIEELEKETEKRLDLKQAEKAFKYLEACKASRIPLHTYFLCVPNNLEASVRYYCDFVQKEMKNCFENIKQFKNENKENLFEKTRILSVGLSQVSEIKTTHYHIFSTFSNQRIVEEWHENLTNFLMELENQMQRLSYTKQLPALENKLLIASALHMLDSFLGERKFADIYSKFENELFTKINDTFEKVIDAIEKHDYVRVARGMTLLRVTNRAKYLFDQAKQELDRSSLDFIEEIKIQVSMIGNNLETEKIKSIVDSLKRIKEAKQFVSQYLSTPNVIETFVENIKSIIEIRLKRSLEGVTTLIKINNFYEAEQKIESIISVRNLLDQYCTPELFKAIDKISEHQRSVVLNEIIPKYENMDISRYVMNPPTDIFDKFGAAESLNSVYSQALDKIKEIIVTKFRKELDIAKNEKPPNPSNSHIRRFEFAVKYLPEDMKDALETELKYCKEDIELMTKYNMDELKNVISNKDLTAIKVYLGKLKIGGSIQSYKEAQILVLTQVIEIVDKIRSYLNENDVNGALVSVKELNEYQRELGNIVTDIKPQYSSGQCQIKIKFQDTYRCFMSIFLQNATAEIAGATINEAGLNFLRLIEFLNFREESKGQLNINDMFPEDFTDRIVELDKKTSDLFMGCREKYEDGLENMNIASLKETLDFMKRWDSLIIKMKNNFETYHIHNTFLHRTMNAIRELPSYSHMLKAVSELIQKLKVEIIRQQLINKRTKENSQQRNQFYRELHEKLIILDKAKFLSPHDLGFHVNAVEQECLKSVEAQITDIFTEIEKFLRTFIQGSTLTNHDYDNFNLYYNNILSI
;
A
#
# COMPACT_ATOMS: atom_id res chain seq x y z
N MET A 1 -20.95 22.35 -10.00
CA MET A 1 -22.00 21.38 -10.40
C MET A 1 -21.72 20.09 -9.66
N ASP A 2 -22.76 19.48 -9.13
CA ASP A 2 -22.72 18.29 -8.29
C ASP A 2 -22.54 16.97 -9.09
N PRO A 3 -22.26 15.83 -8.43
CA PRO A 3 -21.74 14.61 -9.05
C PRO A 3 -22.79 13.49 -9.23
N VAL A 4 -22.46 12.46 -10.05
CA VAL A 4 -23.14 11.16 -10.05
C VAL A 4 -22.12 10.01 -10.18
N GLN A 5 -21.92 9.35 -9.03
CA GLN A 5 -21.88 7.90 -8.72
C GLN A 5 -21.26 6.80 -9.64
N ASN A 6 -20.51 5.92 -8.97
CA ASN A 6 -20.45 4.45 -9.04
C ASN A 6 -20.70 3.68 -10.35
N SER A 7 -19.73 2.84 -10.72
CA SER A 7 -20.02 1.49 -11.22
C SER A 7 -19.01 0.46 -10.67
N GLN A 8 -19.49 -0.75 -10.39
CA GLN A 8 -18.72 -1.84 -9.79
C GLN A 8 -17.88 -2.59 -10.84
N PHE A 9 -16.73 -3.12 -10.42
CA PHE A 9 -15.94 -4.05 -11.24
C PHE A 9 -16.65 -5.41 -11.35
N VAL A 10 -16.83 -5.90 -12.58
CA VAL A 10 -17.44 -7.20 -12.89
C VAL A 10 -16.37 -8.16 -13.44
N PRO A 11 -16.11 -9.32 -12.78
CA PRO A 11 -15.06 -10.27 -13.21
C PRO A 11 -15.19 -10.81 -14.64
N ASP A 12 -16.42 -10.95 -15.14
CA ASP A 12 -16.73 -11.61 -16.42
C ASP A 12 -16.05 -10.96 -17.65
N LYS A 13 -15.68 -9.67 -17.56
CA LYS A 13 -14.94 -8.97 -18.62
C LYS A 13 -13.51 -9.49 -18.80
N ILE A 14 -12.86 -9.95 -17.72
CA ILE A 14 -11.52 -10.54 -17.79
C ILE A 14 -11.59 -11.95 -18.40
N GLU A 15 -12.64 -12.72 -18.07
CA GLU A 15 -12.86 -14.04 -18.67
C GLU A 15 -13.14 -13.95 -20.19
N GLN A 16 -13.81 -12.89 -20.66
CA GLN A 16 -14.01 -12.64 -22.09
C GLN A 16 -12.72 -12.25 -22.84
N GLU A 17 -11.82 -11.45 -22.25
CA GLU A 17 -10.52 -11.13 -22.88
C GLU A 17 -9.57 -12.35 -22.89
N ILE A 18 -9.56 -13.17 -21.84
CA ILE A 18 -8.78 -14.42 -21.83
C ILE A 18 -9.31 -15.41 -22.88
N LYS A 19 -10.63 -15.50 -23.08
CA LYS A 19 -11.25 -16.31 -24.16
C LYS A 19 -11.01 -15.77 -25.57
N LYS A 20 -10.62 -14.49 -25.74
CA LYS A 20 -10.15 -13.97 -27.05
C LYS A 20 -8.71 -14.37 -27.36
N LEU A 21 -7.84 -14.42 -26.35
CA LEU A 21 -6.40 -14.65 -26.53
C LEU A 21 -6.05 -16.12 -26.82
N TYR A 22 -6.88 -17.08 -26.39
CA TYR A 22 -6.62 -18.51 -26.57
C TYR A 22 -7.83 -19.26 -27.15
N ARG A 23 -7.92 -19.33 -28.48
CA ARG A 23 -8.87 -20.23 -29.16
C ARG A 23 -8.37 -21.67 -29.13
N GLY A 24 -9.10 -22.55 -28.44
CA GLY A 24 -9.12 -23.98 -28.80
C GLY A 24 -8.58 -24.99 -27.79
N VAL A 25 -8.86 -24.86 -26.48
CA VAL A 25 -8.87 -26.02 -25.56
C VAL A 25 -10.07 -25.93 -24.62
N THR A 26 -10.87 -26.99 -24.57
CA THR A 26 -11.94 -27.19 -23.56
C THR A 26 -11.38 -28.00 -22.39
N LEU A 27 -11.60 -27.54 -21.16
CA LEU A 27 -11.33 -28.33 -19.95
C LEU A 27 -12.61 -28.48 -19.12
N SER A 28 -12.98 -29.73 -18.89
CA SER A 28 -14.13 -30.13 -18.09
C SER A 28 -13.86 -30.03 -16.59
N SER A 29 -14.92 -29.81 -15.82
CA SER A 29 -14.90 -29.64 -14.38
C SER A 29 -14.60 -30.94 -13.61
N ILE A 30 -13.76 -30.86 -12.58
CA ILE A 30 -13.76 -31.79 -11.44
C ILE A 30 -13.66 -30.99 -10.14
N LYS A 31 -14.67 -31.13 -9.28
CA LYS A 31 -14.61 -30.77 -7.86
C LYS A 31 -13.84 -31.86 -7.09
N LEU A 32 -13.20 -31.51 -5.98
CA LEU A 32 -13.17 -32.38 -4.80
C LEU A 32 -12.98 -31.55 -3.52
N GLU A 33 -13.47 -32.09 -2.42
CA GLU A 33 -13.83 -31.36 -1.20
C GLU A 33 -12.76 -31.43 -0.11
N THR A 34 -12.95 -30.60 0.92
CA THR A 34 -12.09 -30.38 2.09
C THR A 34 -12.10 -31.52 3.09
N HIS A 35 -11.00 -31.69 3.86
CA HIS A 35 -11.10 -31.94 5.30
C HIS A 35 -9.83 -31.51 6.08
N ASN A 36 -10.05 -31.15 7.36
CA ASN A 36 -9.07 -30.73 8.37
C ASN A 36 -8.20 -31.95 8.83
N ASP A 37 -7.09 -31.84 9.60
CA ASP A 37 -6.74 -30.84 10.63
C ASP A 37 -5.23 -30.56 10.80
N SER A 38 -4.96 -29.41 11.43
CA SER A 38 -3.69 -28.85 11.92
C SER A 38 -2.35 -29.60 11.73
N THR A 39 -1.52 -29.15 10.78
CA THR A 39 -0.19 -28.52 11.02
C THR A 39 0.42 -28.04 9.68
N HIS A 40 1.23 -26.97 9.72
CA HIS A 40 1.83 -26.31 8.53
C HIS A 40 0.82 -25.79 7.47
N SER A 41 0.25 -24.60 7.72
CA SER A 41 -0.41 -23.82 6.66
C SER A 41 0.63 -23.11 5.79
N GLN A 42 1.08 -23.78 4.72
CA GLN A 42 1.73 -23.11 3.60
C GLN A 42 0.67 -22.37 2.79
N GLN A 43 0.76 -21.04 2.70
CA GLN A 43 -0.08 -20.28 1.79
C GLN A 43 0.28 -20.63 0.33
N LEU A 44 -0.65 -21.22 -0.42
CA LEU A 44 -0.58 -21.23 -1.88
C LEU A 44 -0.87 -19.81 -2.39
N THR A 45 0.20 -19.03 -2.61
CA THR A 45 0.09 -17.74 -3.30
C THR A 45 -0.11 -17.92 -4.81
N ILE A 46 -0.70 -16.90 -5.44
CA ILE A 46 -0.83 -16.77 -6.91
C ILE A 46 0.53 -16.96 -7.61
N GLU A 47 1.61 -16.62 -6.93
CA GLU A 47 3.00 -16.82 -7.33
C GLU A 47 3.38 -18.29 -7.62
N ASN A 48 2.80 -19.26 -6.91
CA ASN A 48 3.03 -20.69 -7.18
C ASN A 48 2.28 -21.18 -8.44
N LEU A 49 1.12 -20.58 -8.75
CA LEU A 49 0.42 -20.81 -10.02
C LEU A 49 1.18 -20.15 -11.18
N LEU A 50 1.66 -18.92 -11.00
CA LEU A 50 2.50 -18.22 -11.99
C LEU A 50 3.80 -18.98 -12.28
N LYS A 51 4.53 -19.44 -11.25
CA LYS A 51 5.72 -20.31 -11.42
C LYS A 51 5.43 -21.57 -12.20
N ARG A 52 4.22 -22.13 -12.11
CA ARG A 52 3.84 -23.34 -12.85
C ARG A 52 3.49 -23.05 -14.31
N VAL A 53 2.90 -21.88 -14.60
CA VAL A 53 2.70 -21.39 -15.97
C VAL A 53 4.04 -21.04 -16.61
N GLU A 54 4.96 -20.36 -15.91
CA GLU A 54 6.32 -20.10 -16.38
C GLU A 54 7.08 -21.41 -16.64
N GLN A 55 6.99 -22.42 -15.77
CA GLN A 55 7.63 -23.72 -16.00
C GLN A 55 7.08 -24.47 -17.24
N LEU A 56 5.81 -24.26 -17.61
CA LEU A 56 5.25 -24.84 -18.83
C LEU A 56 5.70 -24.05 -20.07
N GLN A 57 5.67 -22.71 -20.02
CA GLN A 57 6.19 -21.85 -21.10
C GLN A 57 7.69 -22.05 -21.35
N LEU A 58 8.50 -22.30 -20.31
CA LEU A 58 9.93 -22.58 -20.43
C LEU A 58 10.25 -23.97 -21.02
N MET A 59 9.30 -24.92 -20.97
CA MET A 59 9.46 -26.24 -21.58
C MET A 59 9.08 -26.25 -23.07
N ASP A 60 8.03 -25.52 -23.47
CA ASP A 60 7.69 -25.40 -24.90
C ASP A 60 8.72 -24.57 -25.68
N ALA A 61 9.23 -23.46 -25.09
CA ALA A 61 10.33 -22.68 -25.67
C ALA A 61 11.62 -23.51 -25.87
N LYS A 62 11.88 -24.51 -25.01
CA LYS A 62 13.01 -25.44 -25.18
C LYS A 62 12.79 -26.51 -26.26
N ARG A 63 11.54 -26.81 -26.62
CA ARG A 63 11.23 -27.73 -27.74
C ARG A 63 11.43 -27.05 -29.09
N GLU A 64 10.95 -25.81 -29.22
CA GLU A 64 11.04 -25.05 -30.47
C GLU A 64 12.50 -24.70 -30.85
N ILE A 65 13.38 -24.53 -29.86
CA ILE A 65 14.82 -24.33 -30.11
C ILE A 65 15.52 -25.62 -30.57
N LEU A 66 15.09 -26.80 -30.08
CA LEU A 66 15.71 -28.08 -30.41
C LEU A 66 15.33 -28.56 -31.84
N ASP A 67 14.06 -28.38 -32.24
CA ASP A 67 13.58 -28.69 -33.59
C ASP A 67 14.22 -27.79 -34.67
N ASN A 68 14.49 -26.52 -34.33
CA ASN A 68 15.17 -25.59 -35.24
C ASN A 68 16.68 -25.87 -35.36
N GLN A 69 17.33 -26.40 -34.32
CA GLN A 69 18.73 -26.83 -34.42
C GLN A 69 18.88 -28.10 -35.28
N GLN A 70 17.94 -29.05 -35.25
CA GLN A 70 17.99 -30.24 -36.13
C GLN A 70 17.67 -29.95 -37.60
N LYS A 71 16.95 -28.86 -37.92
CA LYS A 71 16.73 -28.40 -39.30
C LYS A 71 17.90 -27.64 -39.93
N LEU A 72 18.82 -27.10 -39.12
CA LEU A 72 19.99 -26.36 -39.61
C LEU A 72 21.19 -27.26 -39.91
N THR A 73 21.24 -28.49 -39.38
CA THR A 73 22.36 -29.43 -39.61
C THR A 73 22.16 -30.31 -40.86
N SER A 74 21.00 -30.28 -41.51
CA SER A 74 20.68 -31.08 -42.71
C SER A 74 20.59 -30.27 -44.01
N LEU A 75 21.03 -29.00 -44.00
CA LEU A 75 21.00 -28.09 -45.15
C LEU A 75 22.36 -27.48 -45.54
N SER A 76 23.47 -27.86 -44.87
CA SER A 76 24.82 -27.36 -45.20
C SER A 76 25.75 -28.38 -45.87
N GLU A 77 25.31 -29.62 -46.13
CA GLU A 77 26.16 -30.67 -46.74
C GLU A 77 25.91 -30.91 -48.24
N ASP A 78 24.86 -30.34 -48.85
CA ASP A 78 24.40 -30.77 -50.19
C ASP A 78 24.42 -29.69 -51.29
N ASN A 79 25.16 -28.58 -51.11
CA ASN A 79 25.26 -27.50 -52.10
C ASN A 79 26.66 -26.83 -52.21
N ALA A 80 27.71 -27.64 -52.42
CA ALA A 80 29.00 -27.13 -52.92
C ALA A 80 29.80 -28.16 -53.77
N SER A 81 29.12 -29.06 -54.50
CA SER A 81 29.75 -29.92 -55.51
C SER A 81 29.10 -29.74 -56.88
N LYS A 82 29.70 -28.85 -57.69
CA LYS A 82 29.72 -28.77 -59.18
C LYS A 82 29.82 -27.33 -59.70
N VAL A 83 31.05 -26.83 -59.89
CA VAL A 83 31.52 -26.35 -61.20
C VAL A 83 32.94 -26.88 -61.39
N TYR A 84 33.29 -27.24 -62.63
CA TYR A 84 34.35 -28.19 -62.96
C TYR A 84 35.41 -27.53 -63.86
N HIS A 85 36.69 -27.90 -63.68
CA HIS A 85 37.77 -27.87 -64.69
C HIS A 85 38.27 -26.49 -65.18
N SER A 86 39.55 -26.29 -65.55
CA SER A 86 40.76 -27.14 -65.63
C SER A 86 42.01 -26.21 -65.63
N LYS A 87 43.29 -26.61 -65.53
CA LYS A 87 43.99 -27.87 -65.89
C LYS A 87 45.34 -27.94 -65.14
N GLN A 88 45.84 -29.15 -64.86
CA GLN A 88 47.16 -29.42 -64.26
C GLN A 88 48.31 -29.43 -65.31
N ILE A 89 49.54 -29.66 -64.81
CA ILE A 89 50.75 -30.31 -65.39
C ILE A 89 51.98 -29.39 -65.53
N VAL A 90 53.20 -29.72 -65.03
CA VAL A 90 53.67 -30.59 -63.92
C VAL A 90 55.20 -30.34 -63.67
N ASN A 91 55.82 -30.99 -62.66
CA ASN A 91 57.29 -31.10 -62.38
C ASN A 91 58.05 -29.90 -61.74
N VAL A 92 59.16 -30.09 -60.99
CA VAL A 92 59.56 -31.11 -59.97
C VAL A 92 60.90 -30.69 -59.34
N GLU A 93 61.05 -30.94 -58.02
CA GLU A 93 62.31 -31.09 -57.24
C GLU A 93 63.27 -29.92 -56.87
N ARG A 94 63.64 -29.98 -55.57
CA ARG A 94 64.91 -29.65 -54.88
C ARG A 94 65.16 -28.24 -54.33
N GLU A 95 64.96 -28.14 -53.02
CA GLU A 95 65.99 -27.61 -52.11
C GLU A 95 66.82 -28.78 -51.56
N SER A 96 68.09 -28.52 -51.22
CA SER A 96 68.94 -29.43 -50.45
C SER A 96 69.88 -28.62 -49.57
N ASP A 97 69.73 -28.76 -48.25
CA ASP A 97 70.53 -28.04 -47.27
C ASP A 97 71.84 -28.75 -46.88
N ILE A 98 72.72 -28.00 -46.23
CA ILE A 98 74.16 -28.28 -46.06
C ILE A 98 74.48 -29.05 -44.76
N HIS A 99 75.51 -29.92 -44.76
CA HIS A 99 76.32 -30.15 -43.54
C HIS A 99 77.81 -30.50 -43.78
N VAL A 100 78.68 -29.58 -43.33
CA VAL A 100 79.99 -29.69 -42.65
C VAL A 100 80.72 -31.06 -42.60
N SER A 101 82.04 -31.10 -42.95
CA SER A 101 83.16 -31.62 -42.09
C SER A 101 84.57 -31.69 -42.76
N THR A 102 85.49 -30.83 -42.31
CA THR A 102 86.93 -31.03 -41.95
C THR A 102 87.87 -32.12 -42.56
N SER A 103 89.09 -31.66 -42.94
CA SER A 103 90.44 -32.19 -42.57
C SER A 103 91.37 -33.00 -43.53
N ASN A 104 92.56 -32.39 -43.73
CA ASN A 104 93.94 -32.96 -43.62
C ASN A 104 94.72 -33.68 -44.76
N SER A 105 96.04 -33.36 -44.75
CA SER A 105 97.23 -34.10 -45.22
C SER A 105 97.35 -34.40 -46.73
N SER A 106 98.26 -33.76 -47.50
CA SER A 106 99.75 -33.75 -47.49
C SER A 106 100.39 -34.91 -48.28
N LEU A 107 101.21 -34.58 -49.29
CA LEU A 107 102.50 -35.23 -49.59
C LEU A 107 103.28 -34.49 -50.69
N LEU A 108 104.56 -34.24 -50.40
CA LEU A 108 105.68 -33.81 -51.25
C LEU A 108 106.27 -35.05 -52.00
N PRO A 109 107.37 -34.99 -52.82
CA PRO A 109 108.17 -33.85 -53.33
C PRO A 109 108.67 -33.96 -54.82
N SER A 110 109.39 -32.90 -55.25
CA SER A 110 110.68 -32.90 -56.03
C SER A 110 110.85 -33.61 -57.38
N ARG A 111 111.39 -32.85 -58.37
CA ARG A 111 112.82 -32.79 -58.80
C ARG A 111 112.96 -31.59 -59.78
N THR A 112 113.87 -30.62 -59.63
CA THR A 112 115.33 -30.62 -59.96
C THR A 112 115.66 -31.10 -61.38
N GLU A 113 116.57 -30.50 -62.17
CA GLU A 113 117.53 -29.39 -61.96
C GLU A 113 118.05 -28.83 -63.32
N GLN A 114 118.75 -27.68 -63.30
CA GLN A 114 120.03 -27.31 -64.00
C GLN A 114 120.49 -28.01 -65.32
N GLN A 115 121.40 -27.52 -66.18
CA GLN A 115 122.07 -26.22 -66.43
C GLN A 115 122.79 -26.29 -67.82
N ILE A 116 123.00 -25.12 -68.43
CA ILE A 116 124.28 -24.59 -69.01
C ILE A 116 125.39 -25.57 -69.44
N GLU A 117 125.84 -25.48 -70.70
CA GLU A 117 127.23 -25.24 -71.20
C GLU A 117 127.19 -25.16 -72.75
N GLN A 118 127.59 -24.07 -73.42
CA GLN A 118 128.96 -23.67 -73.83
C GLN A 118 129.76 -24.72 -74.64
N ASN A 119 130.11 -24.40 -75.90
CA ASN A 119 131.50 -24.18 -76.31
C ASN A 119 131.69 -23.58 -77.73
N GLU A 120 132.86 -22.98 -77.95
CA GLU A 120 133.38 -22.37 -79.19
C GLU A 120 133.89 -23.47 -80.18
N LYS A 121 134.24 -23.27 -81.47
CA LYS A 121 135.28 -22.37 -82.04
C LYS A 121 135.46 -22.61 -83.58
N SER A 122 135.84 -21.56 -84.34
CA SER A 122 136.82 -21.52 -85.51
C SER A 122 136.89 -22.66 -86.57
N ASP A 123 137.11 -22.48 -87.89
CA ASP A 123 137.47 -21.31 -88.73
C ASP A 123 137.44 -21.61 -90.28
N ILE A 124 137.71 -20.60 -91.12
CA ILE A 124 138.15 -20.60 -92.55
C ILE A 124 137.14 -20.79 -93.72
N GLY A 125 136.97 -19.72 -94.53
CA GLY A 125 136.85 -19.67 -96.03
C GLY A 125 135.57 -20.18 -96.73
N THR A 126 135.01 -19.59 -97.81
CA THR A 126 135.35 -18.42 -98.66
C THR A 126 134.12 -17.93 -99.47
N SER A 127 134.15 -16.67 -99.96
CA SER A 127 133.40 -16.09 -101.10
C SER A 127 131.94 -15.54 -100.94
N SER A 128 131.84 -14.21 -101.14
CA SER A 128 130.76 -13.41 -101.77
C SER A 128 129.27 -13.52 -101.36
N GLY A 129 128.84 -12.63 -100.46
CA GLY A 129 127.87 -11.57 -100.80
C GLY A 129 126.36 -11.88 -100.90
N ARG A 130 125.67 -12.01 -99.75
CA ARG A 130 124.22 -11.70 -99.55
C ARG A 130 123.95 -11.38 -98.07
N ASP A 131 123.58 -10.15 -97.71
CA ASP A 131 123.06 -9.87 -96.36
C ASP A 131 122.25 -8.55 -96.25
N VAL A 132 120.92 -8.66 -96.23
CA VAL A 132 119.95 -7.58 -95.91
C VAL A 132 118.65 -8.18 -95.32
N PHE A 133 118.23 -9.34 -95.83
CA PHE A 133 116.95 -9.98 -95.46
C PHE A 133 116.87 -10.50 -94.01
N SER A 134 118.01 -10.80 -93.39
CA SER A 134 118.10 -11.41 -92.04
C SER A 134 117.63 -10.47 -90.92
N VAL A 135 118.02 -9.18 -90.98
CA VAL A 135 117.72 -8.18 -89.95
C VAL A 135 116.23 -7.83 -89.91
N VAL A 136 115.56 -7.77 -91.07
CA VAL A 136 114.14 -7.39 -91.16
C VAL A 136 113.22 -8.48 -90.59
N SER A 137 113.57 -9.77 -90.75
CA SER A 137 112.80 -10.88 -90.16
C SER A 137 112.78 -10.81 -88.64
N ASN A 138 113.97 -10.65 -88.02
CA ASN A 138 114.11 -10.58 -86.57
C ASN A 138 113.33 -9.42 -85.91
N ILE A 139 113.21 -8.26 -86.59
CA ILE A 139 112.43 -7.14 -86.06
C ILE A 139 110.93 -7.44 -86.12
N MET A 140 110.44 -7.99 -87.24
CA MET A 140 109.02 -8.37 -87.36
C MET A 140 108.64 -9.47 -86.38
N GLU A 141 109.48 -10.48 -86.17
CA GLU A 141 109.25 -11.56 -85.20
C GLU A 141 109.13 -11.04 -83.76
N ASN A 142 109.97 -10.09 -83.34
CA ASN A 142 109.87 -9.47 -82.02
C ASN A 142 108.59 -8.63 -81.83
N ILE A 143 108.15 -7.90 -82.88
CA ILE A 143 106.90 -7.13 -82.80
C ILE A 143 105.69 -8.07 -82.78
N VAL A 144 105.69 -9.14 -83.57
CA VAL A 144 104.65 -10.18 -83.54
C VAL A 144 104.60 -10.87 -82.17
N ALA A 145 105.75 -11.21 -81.57
CA ALA A 145 105.80 -11.78 -80.21
C ALA A 145 105.17 -10.85 -79.16
N TYR A 146 105.52 -9.57 -79.17
CA TYR A 146 104.91 -8.56 -78.27
C TYR A 146 103.39 -8.43 -78.46
N LEU A 147 102.89 -8.55 -79.69
CA LEU A 147 101.46 -8.50 -79.99
C LEU A 147 100.73 -9.79 -79.61
N CYS A 148 101.38 -10.95 -79.72
CA CYS A 148 100.88 -12.21 -79.19
C CYS A 148 100.78 -12.18 -77.66
N ASP A 149 101.76 -11.59 -76.96
CA ASP A 149 101.69 -11.36 -75.52
C ASP A 149 100.58 -10.35 -75.15
N ALA A 150 100.46 -9.23 -75.87
CA ALA A 150 99.39 -8.25 -75.64
C ALA A 150 97.98 -8.83 -75.90
N LYS A 151 97.83 -9.70 -76.91
CA LYS A 151 96.63 -10.50 -77.19
C LYS A 151 96.34 -11.47 -76.05
N ARG A 152 97.32 -12.27 -75.60
CA ARG A 152 97.16 -13.23 -74.50
C ARG A 152 96.76 -12.52 -73.20
N ASP A 153 97.37 -11.37 -72.91
CA ASP A 153 97.05 -10.56 -71.74
C ASP A 153 95.64 -9.94 -71.83
N ALA A 154 95.21 -9.46 -73.01
CA ALA A 154 93.85 -8.97 -73.22
C ALA A 154 92.82 -10.10 -73.05
N GLU A 155 93.02 -11.24 -73.72
CA GLU A 155 92.17 -12.43 -73.59
C GLU A 155 92.09 -12.94 -72.15
N GLN A 156 93.18 -12.88 -71.39
CA GLN A 156 93.17 -13.27 -69.99
C GLN A 156 92.36 -12.29 -69.14
N LEU A 157 92.60 -10.99 -69.26
CA LEU A 157 91.83 -9.97 -68.53
C LEU A 157 90.32 -10.00 -68.86
N LEU A 158 89.96 -10.48 -70.06
CA LEU A 158 88.57 -10.71 -70.45
C LEU A 158 88.01 -12.03 -69.89
N ARG A 159 88.81 -13.11 -69.81
CA ARG A 159 88.41 -14.31 -69.07
C ARG A 159 88.15 -13.97 -67.61
N ASP A 160 89.07 -13.25 -66.96
CA ASP A 160 88.93 -12.76 -65.59
C ASP A 160 87.63 -11.95 -65.40
N LEU A 161 87.33 -11.03 -66.35
CA LEU A 161 86.11 -10.21 -66.36
C LEU A 161 84.81 -11.03 -66.48
N PHE A 162 84.74 -11.93 -67.46
CA PHE A 162 83.52 -12.69 -67.76
C PHE A 162 83.31 -13.88 -66.81
N GLN A 163 84.38 -14.46 -66.26
CA GLN A 163 84.31 -15.54 -65.26
C GLN A 163 84.24 -15.01 -63.82
N ARG A 164 84.38 -13.69 -63.62
CA ARG A 164 84.35 -12.98 -62.31
C ARG A 164 85.46 -13.43 -61.34
N GLU A 165 86.57 -13.92 -61.88
CA GLU A 165 87.74 -14.31 -61.10
C GLU A 165 88.74 -13.15 -60.99
N GLY A 166 88.70 -12.43 -59.87
CA GLY A 166 89.69 -11.41 -59.51
C GLY A 166 89.35 -9.97 -59.96
N LYS A 167 90.21 -9.02 -59.54
CA LYS A 167 90.04 -7.60 -59.88
C LYS A 167 90.62 -7.30 -61.25
N VAL A 168 89.75 -7.09 -62.23
CA VAL A 168 90.13 -6.72 -63.60
C VAL A 168 90.83 -5.36 -63.61
N ASN A 169 92.03 -5.30 -64.17
CA ASN A 169 92.75 -4.06 -64.36
C ASN A 169 92.33 -3.42 -65.70
N TYR A 170 91.27 -2.60 -65.66
CA TYR A 170 90.74 -1.93 -66.85
C TYR A 170 91.74 -0.99 -67.53
N ASP A 171 92.70 -0.39 -66.80
CA ASP A 171 93.78 0.40 -67.41
C ASP A 171 94.76 -0.48 -68.20
N LYS A 172 95.12 -1.66 -67.67
CA LYS A 172 95.94 -2.65 -68.39
C LYS A 172 95.19 -3.19 -69.61
N LEU A 173 93.91 -3.51 -69.48
CA LEU A 173 93.06 -3.94 -70.60
C LEU A 173 92.98 -2.85 -71.68
N THR A 174 92.74 -1.60 -71.30
CA THR A 174 92.76 -0.43 -72.19
C THR A 174 94.11 -0.33 -72.92
N LYS A 175 95.23 -0.46 -72.21
CA LYS A 175 96.56 -0.40 -72.81
C LYS A 175 96.83 -1.56 -73.79
N CYS A 176 96.43 -2.79 -73.47
CA CYS A 176 96.57 -3.93 -74.39
C CYS A 176 95.70 -3.73 -75.64
N LEU A 177 94.45 -3.28 -75.49
CA LEU A 177 93.55 -3.03 -76.62
C LEU A 177 94.00 -1.87 -77.50
N LEU A 178 94.56 -0.79 -76.94
CA LEU A 178 95.21 0.27 -77.72
C LEU A 178 96.39 -0.27 -78.53
N ASN A 179 97.31 -1.01 -77.90
CA ASN A 179 98.47 -1.59 -78.60
C ASN A 179 98.03 -2.49 -79.77
N LEU A 180 96.97 -3.30 -79.59
CA LEU A 180 96.42 -4.16 -80.64
C LEU A 180 95.71 -3.35 -81.75
N LYS A 181 95.03 -2.25 -81.40
CA LYS A 181 94.33 -1.35 -82.34
C LYS A 181 95.31 -0.54 -83.18
N ASP A 182 96.42 -0.10 -82.60
CA ASP A 182 97.49 0.66 -83.26
C ASP A 182 98.38 -0.22 -84.16
N ALA A 183 98.54 -1.51 -83.81
CA ALA A 183 99.35 -2.47 -84.56
C ALA A 183 98.70 -3.03 -85.85
N LYS A 184 97.49 -2.56 -86.18
CA LYS A 184 96.67 -3.05 -87.29
C LYS A 184 97.35 -3.00 -88.67
N TRP A 185 98.40 -2.20 -88.84
CA TRP A 185 99.19 -2.13 -90.07
C TRP A 185 99.96 -3.44 -90.39
N ILE A 186 100.21 -4.30 -89.40
CA ILE A 186 100.89 -5.60 -89.56
C ILE A 186 100.04 -6.64 -90.31
N GLU A 187 98.71 -6.45 -90.34
CA GLU A 187 97.77 -7.34 -91.06
C GLU A 187 98.09 -7.46 -92.57
N ASN A 188 98.82 -6.49 -93.13
CA ASN A 188 99.27 -6.52 -94.53
C ASN A 188 100.45 -7.48 -94.81
N TYR A 189 101.12 -8.00 -93.77
CA TYR A 189 102.38 -8.76 -93.90
C TYR A 189 102.30 -10.23 -93.44
N GLN A 190 101.23 -10.65 -92.77
CA GLN A 190 100.99 -12.06 -92.41
C GLN A 190 99.55 -12.48 -92.74
N ASN A 191 99.42 -13.62 -93.42
CA ASN A 191 98.13 -14.08 -93.94
C ASN A 191 97.40 -14.98 -92.94
N ARG A 192 96.48 -14.37 -92.17
CA ARG A 192 95.43 -14.92 -91.25
C ARG A 192 95.60 -14.63 -89.73
N GLU A 193 94.44 -14.55 -89.07
CA GLU A 193 94.17 -14.59 -87.60
C GLU A 193 94.33 -13.35 -86.69
N HIS A 194 94.55 -12.14 -87.21
CA HIS A 194 94.63 -10.93 -86.36
C HIS A 194 93.39 -10.00 -86.32
N LEU A 195 92.40 -10.18 -87.20
CA LEU A 195 91.44 -9.11 -87.55
C LEU A 195 90.15 -9.02 -86.71
N ASP A 196 89.83 -10.00 -85.86
CA ASP A 196 88.51 -10.08 -85.18
C ASP A 196 88.52 -9.77 -83.68
N ILE A 197 89.65 -9.90 -82.98
CA ILE A 197 89.68 -9.85 -81.50
C ILE A 197 89.29 -8.47 -80.97
N VAL A 198 89.83 -7.38 -81.51
CA VAL A 198 89.48 -6.04 -81.03
C VAL A 198 87.97 -5.78 -81.21
N LYS A 199 87.36 -6.18 -82.35
CA LYS A 199 85.92 -5.97 -82.61
C LYS A 199 85.01 -6.86 -81.75
N ASP A 200 85.38 -8.13 -81.57
CA ASP A 200 84.65 -9.06 -80.71
C ASP A 200 84.70 -8.59 -79.24
N VAL A 201 85.86 -8.10 -78.80
CA VAL A 201 86.04 -7.52 -77.46
C VAL A 201 85.29 -6.20 -77.29
N GLU A 202 85.34 -5.31 -78.28
CA GLU A 202 84.56 -4.06 -78.31
C GLU A 202 83.06 -4.38 -78.14
N LYS A 203 82.53 -5.36 -78.89
CA LYS A 203 81.15 -5.82 -78.77
C LYS A 203 80.84 -6.42 -77.38
N ARG A 204 81.68 -7.33 -76.87
CA ARG A 204 81.47 -8.00 -75.58
C ARG A 204 81.55 -7.04 -74.38
N LEU A 205 82.42 -6.04 -74.41
CA LEU A 205 82.53 -5.02 -73.37
C LEU A 205 81.34 -4.06 -73.37
N ILE A 206 80.83 -3.68 -74.55
CA ILE A 206 79.58 -2.91 -74.66
C ILE A 206 78.40 -3.74 -74.11
N GLU A 207 78.30 -5.02 -74.48
CA GLU A 207 77.22 -5.88 -73.99
C GLU A 207 77.31 -6.09 -72.46
N HIS A 208 78.52 -6.24 -71.91
CA HIS A 208 78.73 -6.28 -70.46
C HIS A 208 78.28 -5.01 -69.74
N ALA A 209 78.61 -3.83 -70.29
CA ALA A 209 78.15 -2.55 -69.74
C ALA A 209 76.62 -2.43 -69.79
N LYS A 210 75.96 -2.94 -70.84
CA LYS A 210 74.48 -3.04 -70.91
C LYS A 210 73.91 -3.99 -69.86
N GLU A 211 74.50 -5.19 -69.71
CA GLU A 211 74.09 -6.16 -68.70
C GLU A 211 74.21 -5.58 -67.29
N MET A 212 75.33 -4.93 -66.96
CA MET A 212 75.53 -4.24 -65.69
C MET A 212 74.50 -3.12 -65.49
N LYS A 213 74.25 -2.28 -66.50
CA LYS A 213 73.20 -1.24 -66.45
C LYS A 213 71.82 -1.84 -66.18
N ILE A 214 71.44 -2.90 -66.90
CA ILE A 214 70.16 -3.61 -66.71
C ILE A 214 70.08 -4.23 -65.31
N SER A 215 71.17 -4.80 -64.79
CA SER A 215 71.22 -5.35 -63.43
C SER A 215 71.07 -4.28 -62.36
N ILE A 216 71.67 -3.10 -62.54
CA ILE A 216 71.50 -1.93 -61.67
C ILE A 216 70.03 -1.48 -61.68
N MET A 217 69.46 -1.23 -62.87
CA MET A 217 68.09 -0.74 -63.05
C MET A 217 67.00 -1.74 -62.60
N LYS A 218 67.34 -3.01 -62.38
CA LYS A 218 66.44 -4.03 -61.82
C LYS A 218 66.36 -3.99 -60.29
N VAL A 219 67.27 -3.32 -59.59
CA VAL A 219 67.21 -3.23 -58.12
C VAL A 219 66.14 -2.23 -57.71
N SER A 220 65.21 -2.64 -56.85
CA SER A 220 64.25 -1.70 -56.26
C SER A 220 64.89 -0.97 -55.08
N LEU A 221 65.08 0.35 -55.20
CA LEU A 221 65.68 1.21 -54.20
C LEU A 221 64.60 2.04 -53.50
N ASN A 222 63.81 1.41 -52.62
CA ASN A 222 62.75 2.05 -51.85
C ASN A 222 62.89 1.76 -50.34
N LEU A 223 62.01 2.36 -49.52
CA LEU A 223 62.04 2.22 -48.05
C LEU A 223 61.90 0.77 -47.53
N ASP A 224 61.36 -0.15 -48.34
CA ASP A 224 61.21 -1.56 -47.97
C ASP A 224 62.42 -2.43 -48.35
N ASN A 225 63.34 -1.90 -49.17
CA ASN A 225 64.48 -2.62 -49.76
C ASN A 225 65.81 -1.90 -49.46
N TYR A 226 65.93 -1.27 -48.28
CA TYR A 226 67.13 -0.51 -47.89
C TYR A 226 68.40 -1.37 -47.81
N ASP A 227 68.25 -2.66 -47.55
CA ASP A 227 69.31 -3.68 -47.57
C ASP A 227 69.99 -3.82 -48.96
N LYS A 228 69.27 -3.47 -50.04
CA LYS A 228 69.75 -3.59 -51.43
C LYS A 228 70.52 -2.36 -51.91
N ILE A 229 70.59 -1.29 -51.11
CA ILE A 229 71.32 -0.06 -51.46
C ILE A 229 72.83 -0.35 -51.62
N GLU A 230 73.43 -1.10 -50.69
CA GLU A 230 74.86 -1.41 -50.72
C GLU A 230 75.22 -2.27 -51.93
N SER A 231 74.39 -3.27 -52.27
CA SER A 231 74.64 -4.16 -53.41
C SER A 231 74.43 -3.45 -54.75
N ALA A 232 73.40 -2.59 -54.88
CA ALA A 232 73.23 -1.72 -56.03
C ALA A 232 74.39 -0.73 -56.19
N TYR A 233 74.85 -0.10 -55.11
CA TYR A 233 75.97 0.84 -55.15
C TYR A 233 77.29 0.15 -55.55
N LYS A 234 77.52 -1.10 -55.11
CA LYS A 234 78.66 -1.91 -55.59
C LYS A 234 78.60 -2.19 -57.09
N LEU A 235 77.41 -2.46 -57.66
CA LEU A 235 77.25 -2.60 -59.12
C LEU A 235 77.53 -1.28 -59.86
N VAL A 236 77.05 -0.15 -59.31
CA VAL A 236 77.33 1.21 -59.83
C VAL A 236 78.82 1.56 -59.77
N LEU A 237 79.53 1.16 -58.71
CA LEU A 237 80.99 1.30 -58.66
C LEU A 237 81.68 0.42 -59.71
N GLY A 238 81.23 -0.83 -59.90
CA GLY A 238 81.76 -1.75 -60.90
C GLY A 238 81.63 -1.21 -62.33
N ILE A 239 80.47 -0.68 -62.72
CA ILE A 239 80.30 -0.07 -64.05
C ILE A 239 81.10 1.23 -64.18
N LYS A 240 81.27 2.03 -63.10
CA LYS A 240 82.17 3.19 -63.07
C LYS A 240 83.65 2.81 -63.28
N GLU A 241 84.11 1.64 -62.80
CA GLU A 241 85.50 1.18 -63.03
C GLU A 241 85.81 0.91 -64.51
N MET A 242 84.79 0.71 -65.37
CA MET A 242 84.98 0.56 -66.83
C MET A 242 85.35 1.87 -67.55
N LYS A 243 85.28 3.03 -66.89
CA LYS A 243 85.49 4.35 -67.50
C LYS A 243 86.78 4.52 -68.33
N PRO A 244 87.95 3.93 -67.99
CA PRO A 244 89.15 4.04 -68.82
C PRO A 244 88.98 3.55 -70.27
N LEU A 245 88.04 2.61 -70.50
CA LEU A 245 87.72 2.05 -71.82
C LEU A 245 87.07 3.07 -72.77
N GLU A 246 86.51 4.18 -72.27
CA GLU A 246 85.90 5.27 -73.06
C GLU A 246 86.83 5.75 -74.20
N LYS A 247 88.15 5.76 -73.96
CA LYS A 247 89.18 6.16 -74.95
C LYS A 247 89.25 5.26 -76.19
N ILE A 248 88.73 4.03 -76.09
CA ILE A 248 88.68 3.04 -77.17
C ILE A 248 87.25 2.85 -77.67
N LEU A 249 86.30 2.94 -76.73
CA LEU A 249 84.88 2.61 -76.84
C LEU A 249 84.03 3.75 -76.26
N PRO A 250 83.78 4.83 -77.03
CA PRO A 250 82.99 5.97 -76.58
C PRO A 250 81.58 5.55 -76.08
N ASP A 251 80.97 4.59 -76.77
CA ASP A 251 79.62 4.08 -76.50
C ASP A 251 79.43 3.49 -75.08
N ILE A 252 80.51 3.02 -74.43
CA ILE A 252 80.44 2.52 -73.05
C ILE A 252 80.10 3.66 -72.07
N ASN A 253 80.50 4.90 -72.36
CA ASN A 253 80.25 6.03 -71.46
C ASN A 253 78.75 6.36 -71.35
N GLU A 254 77.95 6.16 -72.40
CA GLU A 254 76.49 6.29 -72.34
C GLU A 254 75.91 5.38 -71.24
N HIS A 255 76.29 4.10 -71.24
CA HIS A 255 75.76 3.14 -70.27
C HIS A 255 76.27 3.39 -68.84
N ILE A 256 77.49 3.89 -68.68
CA ILE A 256 78.02 4.35 -67.38
C ILE A 256 77.19 5.54 -66.86
N VAL A 257 76.98 6.56 -67.70
CA VAL A 257 76.24 7.79 -67.32
C VAL A 257 74.78 7.48 -67.01
N GLU A 258 74.11 6.65 -67.81
CA GLU A 258 72.73 6.23 -67.56
C GLU A 258 72.58 5.47 -66.24
N ALA A 259 73.45 4.49 -65.95
CA ALA A 259 73.40 3.71 -64.72
C ALA A 259 73.60 4.60 -63.47
N ASN A 260 74.53 5.56 -63.55
CA ASN A 260 74.80 6.52 -62.48
C ASN A 260 73.61 7.46 -62.27
N SER A 261 73.11 8.08 -63.35
CA SER A 261 72.01 9.04 -63.28
C SER A 261 70.71 8.39 -62.82
N TRP A 262 70.46 7.14 -63.20
CA TRP A 262 69.32 6.38 -62.69
C TRP A 262 69.45 6.13 -61.18
N PHE A 263 70.61 5.65 -60.71
CA PHE A 263 70.83 5.37 -59.29
C PHE A 263 70.67 6.63 -58.43
N GLU A 264 71.32 7.73 -58.82
CA GLU A 264 71.23 9.03 -58.14
C GLU A 264 69.76 9.52 -58.09
N LYS A 265 69.01 9.42 -59.20
CA LYS A 265 67.58 9.79 -59.24
C LYS A 265 66.69 8.93 -58.35
N GLU A 266 66.92 7.63 -58.21
CA GLU A 266 66.11 6.79 -57.31
C GLU A 266 66.43 7.05 -55.83
N ILE A 267 67.70 7.27 -55.46
CA ILE A 267 68.06 7.70 -54.10
C ILE A 267 67.42 9.06 -53.77
N ASP A 268 67.50 10.03 -54.69
CA ASP A 268 66.92 11.37 -54.53
C ASP A 268 65.39 11.30 -54.38
N LYS A 269 64.69 10.47 -55.17
CA LYS A 269 63.23 10.26 -55.02
C LYS A 269 62.86 9.76 -53.62
N VAL A 270 63.59 8.79 -53.07
CA VAL A 270 63.31 8.32 -51.71
C VAL A 270 63.62 9.40 -50.68
N CYS A 271 64.69 10.17 -50.86
CA CYS A 271 64.99 11.31 -49.99
C CYS A 271 63.89 12.38 -50.03
N MET A 272 63.29 12.65 -51.20
CA MET A 272 62.09 13.51 -51.31
C MET A 272 60.89 12.92 -50.56
N VAL A 273 60.62 11.62 -50.71
CA VAL A 273 59.51 10.94 -50.01
C VAL A 273 59.70 10.99 -48.49
N ILE A 274 60.92 10.80 -47.98
CA ILE A 274 61.23 10.98 -46.55
C ILE A 274 60.98 12.43 -46.15
N GLN A 275 61.53 13.40 -46.89
CA GLN A 275 61.39 14.83 -46.57
C GLN A 275 59.92 15.30 -46.56
N SER A 276 59.07 14.82 -47.47
CA SER A 276 57.64 15.17 -47.51
C SER A 276 56.80 14.38 -46.51
N SER A 277 57.21 13.18 -46.09
CA SER A 277 56.47 12.39 -45.10
C SER A 277 56.74 12.82 -43.65
N PHE A 278 57.83 13.57 -43.43
CA PHE A 278 58.34 13.93 -42.11
C PHE A 278 58.62 15.44 -42.00
N ASP A 279 57.69 16.27 -42.47
CA ASP A 279 57.75 17.73 -42.32
C ASP A 279 57.21 18.17 -40.93
N ILE A 280 58.05 18.89 -40.18
CA ILE A 280 57.71 19.43 -38.84
C ILE A 280 56.56 20.42 -38.95
N GLU A 281 56.56 21.30 -39.96
CA GLU A 281 55.54 22.33 -40.07
C GLU A 281 54.15 21.74 -40.36
N GLU A 282 54.08 20.59 -41.02
CA GLU A 282 52.82 19.88 -41.26
C GLU A 282 52.34 19.14 -39.99
N LEU A 283 53.28 18.53 -39.25
CA LEU A 283 53.03 17.91 -37.94
C LEU A 283 52.61 18.92 -36.86
N GLU A 284 53.05 20.18 -36.92
CA GLU A 284 52.61 21.24 -36.02
C GLU A 284 51.20 21.77 -36.35
N LYS A 285 50.78 21.70 -37.62
CA LYS A 285 49.47 22.22 -38.09
C LYS A 285 48.33 21.22 -37.87
N GLU A 286 48.60 19.92 -37.95
CA GLU A 286 47.59 18.86 -37.80
C GLU A 286 47.64 18.21 -36.41
N THR A 287 46.84 18.71 -35.46
CA THR A 287 46.81 18.25 -34.05
C THR A 287 46.42 16.78 -33.84
N GLU A 288 45.99 16.07 -34.88
CA GLU A 288 45.59 14.65 -34.82
C GLU A 288 46.47 13.71 -35.69
N LYS A 289 47.45 14.25 -36.45
CA LYS A 289 48.26 13.43 -37.37
C LYS A 289 49.20 12.51 -36.59
N ARG A 290 48.93 11.21 -36.61
CA ARG A 290 49.81 10.20 -36.02
C ARG A 290 50.98 9.91 -36.95
N LEU A 291 52.19 9.98 -36.40
CA LEU A 291 53.42 9.59 -37.09
C LEU A 291 53.42 8.07 -37.36
N ASP A 292 53.64 7.64 -38.61
CA ASP A 292 53.87 6.22 -38.91
C ASP A 292 55.28 5.82 -38.45
N LEU A 293 55.33 5.21 -37.26
CA LEU A 293 56.56 4.70 -36.63
C LEU A 293 57.27 3.63 -37.48
N LYS A 294 56.54 2.83 -38.26
CA LYS A 294 57.13 1.81 -39.13
C LYS A 294 57.78 2.45 -40.35
N GLN A 295 57.15 3.49 -40.91
CA GLN A 295 57.73 4.26 -42.00
C GLN A 295 58.95 5.08 -41.53
N ALA A 296 58.90 5.68 -40.34
CA ALA A 296 60.02 6.43 -39.76
C ALA A 296 61.22 5.52 -39.46
N GLU A 297 61.01 4.34 -38.85
CA GLU A 297 62.08 3.36 -38.61
C GLU A 297 62.70 2.83 -39.92
N LYS A 298 61.91 2.65 -40.98
CA LYS A 298 62.43 2.33 -42.33
C LYS A 298 63.24 3.48 -42.92
N ALA A 299 62.79 4.73 -42.75
CA ALA A 299 63.51 5.91 -43.23
C ALA A 299 64.87 6.08 -42.54
N PHE A 300 64.96 5.86 -41.22
CA PHE A 300 66.24 5.83 -40.51
C PHE A 300 67.19 4.77 -41.08
N LYS A 301 66.73 3.52 -41.26
CA LYS A 301 67.54 2.43 -41.82
C LYS A 301 67.97 2.68 -43.27
N TYR A 302 67.11 3.30 -44.09
CA TYR A 302 67.44 3.70 -45.45
C TYR A 302 68.57 4.74 -45.48
N LEU A 303 68.47 5.79 -44.64
CA LEU A 303 69.50 6.84 -44.54
C LEU A 303 70.80 6.31 -43.93
N GLU A 304 70.72 5.37 -42.98
CA GLU A 304 71.89 4.68 -42.44
C GLU A 304 72.59 3.82 -43.51
N ALA A 305 71.85 3.04 -44.30
CA ALA A 305 72.40 2.24 -45.39
C ALA A 305 73.09 3.11 -46.47
N CYS A 306 72.52 4.28 -46.80
CA CYS A 306 73.15 5.28 -47.67
C CYS A 306 74.47 5.81 -47.07
N LYS A 307 74.47 6.14 -45.77
CA LYS A 307 75.65 6.65 -45.04
C LYS A 307 76.76 5.60 -44.91
N ALA A 308 76.41 4.37 -44.58
CA ALA A 308 77.33 3.23 -44.49
C ALA A 308 77.98 2.93 -45.85
N SER A 309 77.19 2.98 -46.93
CA SER A 309 77.65 2.83 -48.32
C SER A 309 78.47 4.01 -48.84
N ARG A 310 78.60 5.11 -48.06
CA ARG A 310 79.27 6.37 -48.43
C ARG A 310 78.75 6.98 -49.74
N ILE A 311 77.45 6.84 -50.01
CA ILE A 311 76.83 7.42 -51.20
C ILE A 311 76.88 8.95 -51.10
N PRO A 312 77.42 9.67 -52.11
CA PRO A 312 77.34 11.12 -52.14
C PRO A 312 75.91 11.54 -52.44
N LEU A 313 75.14 11.86 -51.40
CA LEU A 313 73.82 12.47 -51.53
C LEU A 313 73.94 13.87 -52.14
N HIS A 314 72.97 14.27 -52.97
CA HIS A 314 72.91 15.62 -53.50
C HIS A 314 72.81 16.64 -52.34
N THR A 315 73.44 17.81 -52.47
CA THR A 315 73.59 18.80 -51.38
C THR A 315 72.24 19.21 -50.76
N TYR A 316 71.17 19.19 -51.56
CA TYR A 316 69.80 19.46 -51.14
C TYR A 316 69.25 18.46 -50.11
N PHE A 317 69.70 17.20 -50.11
CA PHE A 317 69.21 16.15 -49.21
C PHE A 317 70.06 15.92 -47.96
N LEU A 318 71.13 16.71 -47.75
CA LEU A 318 71.98 16.60 -46.56
C LEU A 318 71.25 16.92 -45.24
N CYS A 319 70.12 17.63 -45.29
CA CYS A 319 69.29 17.96 -44.13
C CYS A 319 68.22 16.90 -43.79
N VAL A 320 67.90 15.98 -44.70
CA VAL A 320 66.81 14.99 -44.53
C VAL A 320 66.95 14.15 -43.25
N PRO A 321 68.16 13.65 -42.85
CA PRO A 321 68.31 12.92 -41.59
C PRO A 321 67.97 13.77 -40.36
N ASN A 322 68.38 15.05 -40.36
CA ASN A 322 68.14 15.96 -39.24
C ASN A 322 66.66 16.35 -39.14
N ASN A 323 65.99 16.52 -40.28
CA ASN A 323 64.56 16.83 -40.36
C ASN A 323 63.73 15.63 -39.85
N LEU A 324 64.05 14.40 -40.29
CA LEU A 324 63.45 13.17 -39.76
C LEU A 324 63.63 13.06 -38.24
N GLU A 325 64.85 13.26 -37.73
CA GLU A 325 65.14 13.20 -36.30
C GLU A 325 64.34 14.25 -35.49
N ALA A 326 64.23 15.47 -36.00
CA ALA A 326 63.49 16.55 -35.35
C ALA A 326 61.97 16.32 -35.37
N SER A 327 61.40 15.86 -36.49
CA SER A 327 59.98 15.48 -36.60
C SER A 327 59.61 14.34 -35.65
N VAL A 328 60.46 13.32 -35.58
CA VAL A 328 60.28 12.19 -34.66
C VAL A 328 60.38 12.65 -33.20
N ARG A 329 61.38 13.47 -32.86
CA ARG A 329 61.54 14.03 -31.51
C ARG A 329 60.34 14.87 -31.07
N TYR A 330 59.84 15.77 -31.91
CA TYR A 330 58.64 16.58 -31.64
C TYR A 330 57.43 15.70 -31.30
N TYR A 331 57.18 14.66 -32.10
CA TYR A 331 56.09 13.71 -31.85
C TYR A 331 56.26 12.95 -30.52
N CYS A 332 57.48 12.52 -30.19
CA CYS A 332 57.75 11.82 -28.94
C CYS A 332 57.54 12.72 -27.71
N ASP A 333 57.98 13.98 -27.77
CA ASP A 333 57.76 14.96 -26.70
C ASP A 333 56.27 15.32 -26.56
N PHE A 334 55.51 15.40 -27.67
CA PHE A 334 54.05 15.58 -27.66
C PHE A 334 53.35 14.43 -26.92
N VAL A 335 53.63 13.17 -27.29
CA VAL A 335 53.03 11.99 -26.64
C VAL A 335 53.37 11.98 -25.14
N GLN A 336 54.62 12.25 -24.75
CA GLN A 336 54.99 12.31 -23.33
C GLN A 336 54.24 13.42 -22.57
N LYS A 337 54.04 14.59 -23.19
CA LYS A 337 53.28 15.71 -22.61
C LYS A 337 51.80 15.37 -22.45
N GLU A 338 51.19 14.71 -23.44
CA GLU A 338 49.80 14.27 -23.38
C GLU A 338 49.59 13.23 -22.27
N MET A 339 50.47 12.23 -22.17
CA MET A 339 50.43 11.23 -21.09
C MET A 339 50.52 11.87 -19.70
N LYS A 340 51.46 12.81 -19.49
CA LYS A 340 51.59 13.55 -18.21
C LYS A 340 50.32 14.34 -17.87
N ASN A 341 49.74 15.03 -18.85
CA ASN A 341 48.49 15.77 -18.67
C ASN A 341 47.33 14.82 -18.30
N CYS A 342 47.19 13.69 -19.00
CA CYS A 342 46.14 12.72 -18.70
C CYS A 342 46.29 12.14 -17.28
N PHE A 343 47.51 11.80 -16.85
CA PHE A 343 47.76 11.26 -15.52
C PHE A 343 47.41 12.23 -14.38
N GLU A 344 47.78 13.51 -14.50
CA GLU A 344 47.44 14.51 -13.48
C GLU A 344 45.93 14.82 -13.44
N ASN A 345 45.23 14.79 -14.58
CA ASN A 345 43.77 14.89 -14.59
C ASN A 345 43.09 13.70 -13.87
N ILE A 346 43.62 12.47 -14.03
CA ILE A 346 43.11 11.28 -13.33
C ILE A 346 43.33 11.41 -11.81
N LYS A 347 44.52 11.86 -11.36
CA LYS A 347 44.82 12.11 -9.95
C LYS A 347 43.87 13.12 -9.29
N GLN A 348 43.52 14.18 -10.01
CA GLN A 348 42.74 15.30 -9.48
C GLN A 348 41.21 15.10 -9.61
N PHE A 349 40.75 13.92 -10.04
CA PHE A 349 39.34 13.64 -10.32
C PHE A 349 38.42 13.81 -9.09
N LYS A 350 37.34 14.59 -9.26
CA LYS A 350 36.35 14.96 -8.23
C LYS A 350 34.91 14.54 -8.55
N ASN A 351 34.72 13.43 -9.27
CA ASN A 351 33.40 12.84 -9.56
C ASN A 351 32.48 13.62 -10.53
N GLU A 352 32.99 14.66 -11.22
CA GLU A 352 32.18 15.57 -12.05
C GLU A 352 31.86 15.04 -13.46
N ASN A 353 32.72 14.20 -14.06
CA ASN A 353 32.43 13.53 -15.35
C ASN A 353 33.17 12.20 -15.47
N LYS A 354 32.46 11.08 -15.35
CA LYS A 354 33.04 9.72 -15.44
C LYS A 354 33.61 9.40 -16.82
N GLU A 355 32.96 9.84 -17.90
CA GLU A 355 33.39 9.56 -19.27
C GLU A 355 34.78 10.19 -19.53
N ASN A 356 34.99 11.42 -19.05
CA ASN A 356 36.30 12.08 -19.11
C ASN A 356 37.40 11.30 -18.36
N LEU A 357 37.08 10.70 -17.20
CA LEU A 357 38.04 9.86 -16.44
C LEU A 357 38.46 8.62 -17.25
N PHE A 358 37.49 7.88 -17.81
CA PHE A 358 37.79 6.71 -18.64
C PHE A 358 38.53 7.10 -19.92
N GLU A 359 38.15 8.20 -20.58
CA GLU A 359 38.81 8.65 -21.80
C GLU A 359 40.26 9.10 -21.57
N LYS A 360 40.54 9.89 -20.51
CA LYS A 360 41.92 10.23 -20.14
C LYS A 360 42.76 9.00 -19.78
N THR A 361 42.15 7.99 -19.16
CA THR A 361 42.85 6.74 -18.84
C THR A 361 43.10 5.90 -20.09
N ARG A 362 42.17 5.90 -21.06
CA ARG A 362 42.33 5.26 -22.38
C ARG A 362 43.46 5.90 -23.18
N ILE A 363 43.53 7.24 -23.23
CA ILE A 363 44.62 7.98 -23.88
C ILE A 363 45.97 7.65 -23.24
N LEU A 364 46.05 7.64 -21.90
CA LEU A 364 47.26 7.25 -21.17
C LEU A 364 47.67 5.80 -21.46
N SER A 365 46.72 4.85 -21.49
CA SER A 365 46.97 3.43 -21.84
C SER A 365 47.55 3.28 -23.25
N VAL A 366 46.98 3.98 -24.23
CA VAL A 366 47.48 3.99 -25.62
C VAL A 366 48.88 4.58 -25.71
N GLY A 367 49.14 5.71 -25.05
CA GLY A 367 50.47 6.33 -25.02
C GLY A 367 51.53 5.44 -24.36
N LEU A 368 51.20 4.79 -23.23
CA LEU A 368 52.09 3.84 -22.56
C LEU A 368 52.41 2.62 -23.44
N SER A 369 51.39 2.07 -24.12
CA SER A 369 51.56 0.97 -25.06
C SER A 369 52.47 1.37 -26.23
N GLN A 370 52.26 2.57 -26.79
CA GLN A 370 53.06 3.09 -27.91
C GLN A 370 54.53 3.32 -27.53
N VAL A 371 54.79 3.92 -26.36
CA VAL A 371 56.17 4.12 -25.86
C VAL A 371 56.85 2.79 -25.56
N SER A 372 56.11 1.79 -25.07
CA SER A 372 56.63 0.43 -24.88
C SER A 372 56.91 -0.30 -26.21
N GLU A 373 56.03 -0.16 -27.21
CA GLU A 373 56.26 -0.66 -28.57
C GLU A 373 57.54 -0.04 -29.15
N ILE A 374 57.67 1.29 -29.15
CA ILE A 374 58.86 1.99 -29.66
C ILE A 374 60.15 1.46 -29.04
N LYS A 375 60.19 1.30 -27.70
CA LYS A 375 61.36 0.77 -26.99
C LYS A 375 61.75 -0.65 -27.41
N THR A 376 60.79 -1.46 -27.88
CA THR A 376 61.01 -2.88 -28.23
C THR A 376 61.20 -3.14 -29.72
N THR A 377 60.59 -2.34 -30.61
CA THR A 377 60.56 -2.58 -32.06
C THR A 377 61.19 -1.48 -32.91
N HIS A 378 61.37 -0.27 -32.37
CA HIS A 378 61.80 0.91 -33.12
C HIS A 378 62.99 1.62 -32.44
N TYR A 379 64.15 0.95 -32.43
CA TYR A 379 65.35 1.40 -31.74
C TYR A 379 65.81 2.81 -32.16
N HIS A 380 65.76 3.14 -33.46
CA HIS A 380 66.19 4.45 -33.93
C HIS A 380 65.29 5.56 -33.40
N ILE A 381 63.97 5.32 -33.45
CA ILE A 381 62.96 6.22 -32.85
C ILE A 381 63.19 6.36 -31.35
N PHE A 382 63.39 5.25 -30.63
CA PHE A 382 63.66 5.28 -29.18
C PHE A 382 64.92 6.10 -28.85
N SER A 383 65.97 6.03 -29.66
CA SER A 383 67.19 6.82 -29.45
C SER A 383 66.98 8.34 -29.52
N THR A 384 65.91 8.81 -30.19
CA THR A 384 65.57 10.25 -30.26
C THR A 384 64.91 10.80 -28.99
N PHE A 385 64.38 9.95 -28.11
CA PHE A 385 63.75 10.36 -26.86
C PHE A 385 64.75 11.04 -25.93
N SER A 386 64.38 12.24 -25.47
CA SER A 386 65.09 13.01 -24.43
C SER A 386 65.30 12.23 -23.13
N ASN A 387 64.49 11.19 -22.87
CA ASN A 387 64.63 10.31 -21.71
C ASN A 387 64.56 8.82 -22.07
N GLN A 388 65.70 8.14 -21.99
CA GLN A 388 65.84 6.71 -22.25
C GLN A 388 65.28 5.80 -21.12
N ARG A 389 64.89 6.37 -19.97
CA ARG A 389 64.24 5.67 -18.84
C ARG A 389 62.74 5.94 -18.74
N ILE A 390 62.12 6.48 -19.79
CA ILE A 390 60.71 6.89 -19.79
C ILE A 390 59.73 5.77 -19.41
N VAL A 391 59.98 4.53 -19.83
CA VAL A 391 59.14 3.37 -19.50
C VAL A 391 59.25 3.02 -18.02
N GLU A 392 60.47 2.99 -17.49
CA GLU A 392 60.77 2.74 -16.07
C GLU A 392 60.16 3.83 -15.17
N GLU A 393 60.30 5.10 -15.53
CA GLU A 393 59.68 6.21 -14.79
C GLU A 393 58.16 6.12 -14.76
N TRP A 394 57.52 5.73 -15.87
CA TRP A 394 56.07 5.54 -15.87
C TRP A 394 55.64 4.34 -15.00
N HIS A 395 56.41 3.25 -15.00
CA HIS A 395 56.15 2.10 -14.12
C HIS A 395 56.28 2.48 -12.64
N GLU A 396 57.29 3.28 -12.27
CA GLU A 396 57.48 3.82 -10.92
C GLU A 396 56.36 4.79 -10.52
N ASN A 397 56.01 5.74 -11.39
CA ASN A 397 54.94 6.72 -11.15
C ASN A 397 53.57 6.07 -10.92
N LEU A 398 53.22 5.06 -11.73
CA LEU A 398 51.98 4.31 -11.58
C LEU A 398 51.97 3.45 -10.31
N THR A 399 53.10 2.80 -9.97
CA THR A 399 53.23 2.00 -8.75
C THR A 399 53.16 2.86 -7.48
N ASN A 400 53.79 4.03 -7.48
CA ASN A 400 53.69 5.00 -6.38
C ASN A 400 52.25 5.53 -6.22
N PHE A 401 51.54 5.77 -7.32
CA PHE A 401 50.15 6.21 -7.26
C PHE A 401 49.17 5.10 -6.83
N LEU A 402 49.42 3.85 -7.21
CA LEU A 402 48.68 2.68 -6.69
C LEU A 402 48.75 2.63 -5.15
N MET A 403 49.97 2.74 -4.58
CA MET A 403 50.16 2.72 -3.12
C MET A 403 49.46 3.89 -2.43
N GLU A 404 49.52 5.09 -3.00
CA GLU A 404 48.79 6.26 -2.45
C GLU A 404 47.27 6.08 -2.54
N LEU A 405 46.76 5.52 -3.65
CA LEU A 405 45.33 5.26 -3.85
C LEU A 405 44.81 4.21 -2.85
N GLU A 406 45.52 3.10 -2.65
CA GLU A 406 45.19 2.10 -1.62
C GLU A 406 45.18 2.71 -0.22
N ASN A 407 46.21 3.48 0.15
CA ASN A 407 46.26 4.14 1.47
C ASN A 407 45.09 5.12 1.68
N GLN A 408 44.71 5.88 0.66
CA GLN A 408 43.53 6.76 0.72
C GLN A 408 42.24 5.95 0.88
N MET A 409 42.05 4.89 0.09
CA MET A 409 40.86 4.04 0.16
C MET A 409 40.74 3.35 1.52
N GLN A 410 41.84 2.85 2.07
CA GLN A 410 41.84 2.22 3.39
C GLN A 410 41.49 3.22 4.51
N ARG A 411 42.04 4.44 4.47
CA ARG A 411 41.66 5.52 5.41
C ARG A 411 40.18 5.88 5.31
N LEU A 412 39.63 6.03 4.11
CA LEU A 412 38.22 6.35 3.88
C LEU A 412 37.29 5.21 4.31
N SER A 413 37.74 3.96 4.15
CA SER A 413 37.07 2.77 4.65
C SER A 413 36.99 2.77 6.19
N TYR A 414 38.09 3.09 6.90
CA TYR A 414 38.11 3.19 8.36
C TYR A 414 37.27 4.37 8.89
N THR A 415 37.34 5.55 8.26
CA THR A 415 36.59 6.75 8.70
C THR A 415 35.12 6.75 8.26
N LYS A 416 34.66 5.68 7.60
CA LYS A 416 33.27 5.48 7.13
C LYS A 416 32.78 6.56 6.15
N GLN A 417 33.70 7.16 5.39
CA GLN A 417 33.37 8.17 4.37
C GLN A 417 33.00 7.52 3.03
N LEU A 418 31.88 6.78 3.02
CA LEU A 418 31.43 5.96 1.87
C LEU A 418 31.41 6.71 0.52
N PRO A 419 30.94 7.97 0.40
CA PRO A 419 30.88 8.66 -0.90
C PRO A 419 32.27 9.03 -1.44
N ALA A 420 33.23 9.32 -0.55
CA ALA A 420 34.61 9.57 -0.94
C ALA A 420 35.32 8.27 -1.35
N LEU A 421 35.00 7.15 -0.68
CA LEU A 421 35.48 5.82 -1.06
C LEU A 421 34.93 5.39 -2.44
N GLU A 422 33.65 5.64 -2.73
CA GLU A 422 33.05 5.38 -4.05
C GLU A 422 33.75 6.17 -5.17
N ASN A 423 34.12 7.43 -4.92
CA ASN A 423 34.89 8.23 -5.89
C ASN A 423 36.30 7.65 -6.14
N LYS A 424 36.99 7.14 -5.11
CA LYS A 424 38.29 6.49 -5.27
C LYS A 424 38.20 5.11 -5.94
N LEU A 425 37.11 4.37 -5.71
CA LEU A 425 36.80 3.13 -6.45
C LEU A 425 36.62 3.39 -7.95
N LEU A 426 35.98 4.50 -8.35
CA LEU A 426 35.87 4.87 -9.76
C LEU A 426 37.23 5.15 -10.41
N ILE A 427 38.16 5.79 -9.69
CA ILE A 427 39.53 6.02 -10.15
C ILE A 427 40.27 4.69 -10.33
N ALA A 428 40.21 3.78 -9.34
CA ALA A 428 40.81 2.44 -9.45
C ALA A 428 40.22 1.62 -10.61
N SER A 429 38.89 1.68 -10.80
CA SER A 429 38.19 1.00 -11.90
C SER A 429 38.64 1.48 -13.28
N ALA A 430 38.83 2.78 -13.47
CA ALA A 430 39.37 3.30 -14.73
C ALA A 430 40.83 2.88 -14.95
N LEU A 431 41.66 2.96 -13.90
CA LEU A 431 43.08 2.63 -13.95
C LEU A 431 43.39 1.15 -14.18
N HIS A 432 42.42 0.25 -14.01
CA HIS A 432 42.56 -1.17 -14.40
C HIS A 432 43.01 -1.34 -15.86
N MET A 433 42.66 -0.40 -16.76
CA MET A 433 43.15 -0.38 -18.15
C MET A 433 44.67 -0.18 -18.30
N LEU A 434 45.39 0.08 -17.22
CA LEU A 434 46.85 0.22 -17.17
C LEU A 434 47.55 -1.02 -16.57
N ASP A 435 46.81 -1.99 -16.03
CA ASP A 435 47.39 -3.20 -15.42
C ASP A 435 48.20 -4.03 -16.43
N SER A 436 47.85 -3.99 -17.72
CA SER A 436 48.62 -4.60 -18.81
C SER A 436 50.04 -4.04 -18.95
N PHE A 437 50.26 -2.77 -18.61
CA PHE A 437 51.59 -2.13 -18.59
C PHE A 437 52.35 -2.43 -17.29
N LEU A 438 51.65 -2.76 -16.21
CA LEU A 438 52.24 -3.13 -14.92
C LEU A 438 52.51 -4.64 -14.75
N GLY A 439 51.97 -5.48 -15.63
CA GLY A 439 52.18 -6.93 -15.67
C GLY A 439 51.33 -7.76 -14.69
N GLU A 440 50.61 -7.11 -13.77
CA GLU A 440 49.79 -7.73 -12.73
C GLU A 440 48.48 -6.93 -12.56
N ARG A 441 47.43 -7.54 -11.98
CA ARG A 441 46.09 -6.94 -11.80
C ARG A 441 46.01 -5.88 -10.68
N LYS A 442 47.03 -5.04 -10.56
CA LYS A 442 47.27 -4.19 -9.38
C LYS A 442 46.08 -3.25 -9.07
N PHE A 443 45.59 -2.51 -10.06
CA PHE A 443 44.45 -1.61 -9.86
C PHE A 443 43.11 -2.39 -9.72
N ALA A 444 42.94 -3.52 -10.41
CA ALA A 444 41.77 -4.39 -10.23
C ALA A 444 41.68 -5.02 -8.84
N ASP A 445 42.81 -5.42 -8.25
CA ASP A 445 42.85 -6.11 -6.96
C ASP A 445 42.47 -5.14 -5.82
N ILE A 446 43.00 -3.90 -5.83
CA ILE A 446 42.58 -2.87 -4.86
C ILE A 446 41.12 -2.46 -5.06
N TYR A 447 40.64 -2.40 -6.31
CA TYR A 447 39.25 -2.12 -6.61
C TYR A 447 38.33 -3.20 -5.99
N SER A 448 38.60 -4.47 -6.26
CA SER A 448 37.80 -5.60 -5.78
C SER A 448 37.81 -5.73 -4.25
N LYS A 449 38.96 -5.46 -3.61
CA LYS A 449 39.13 -5.44 -2.15
C LYS A 449 38.19 -4.41 -1.50
N PHE A 450 38.26 -3.15 -1.93
CA PHE A 450 37.45 -2.08 -1.32
C PHE A 450 36.00 -2.04 -1.81
N GLU A 451 35.69 -2.62 -2.97
CA GLU A 451 34.31 -2.85 -3.42
C GLU A 451 33.57 -3.80 -2.47
N ASN A 452 34.22 -4.91 -2.08
CA ASN A 452 33.66 -5.84 -1.10
C ASN A 452 33.49 -5.19 0.29
N GLU A 453 34.51 -4.46 0.78
CA GLU A 453 34.39 -3.73 2.06
C GLU A 453 33.25 -2.69 2.04
N LEU A 454 33.06 -1.99 0.92
CA LEU A 454 31.96 -1.05 0.73
C LEU A 454 30.61 -1.77 0.80
N PHE A 455 30.46 -2.89 0.07
CA PHE A 455 29.23 -3.67 0.04
C PHE A 455 28.84 -4.22 1.41
N THR A 456 29.79 -4.81 2.16
CA THR A 456 29.53 -5.30 3.52
C THR A 456 29.08 -4.17 4.46
N LYS A 457 29.66 -2.97 4.35
CA LYS A 457 29.29 -1.80 5.20
C LYS A 457 27.94 -1.22 4.82
N ILE A 458 27.56 -1.24 3.55
CA ILE A 458 26.23 -0.84 3.08
C ILE A 458 25.17 -1.80 3.67
N ASN A 459 25.39 -3.12 3.60
CA ASN A 459 24.46 -4.11 4.16
C ASN A 459 24.35 -4.00 5.69
N ASP A 460 25.47 -3.89 6.41
CA ASP A 460 25.47 -3.65 7.87
C ASP A 460 24.74 -2.36 8.27
N THR A 461 24.75 -1.34 7.40
CA THR A 461 23.97 -0.11 7.59
C THR A 461 22.47 -0.33 7.32
N PHE A 462 22.12 -1.12 6.31
CA PHE A 462 20.74 -1.49 6.00
C PHE A 462 20.09 -2.33 7.10
N GLU A 463 20.74 -3.39 7.56
CA GLU A 463 20.25 -4.23 8.68
C GLU A 463 19.95 -3.39 9.93
N LYS A 464 20.82 -2.42 10.24
CA LYS A 464 20.64 -1.47 11.36
C LYS A 464 19.52 -0.45 11.12
N VAL A 465 19.13 -0.20 9.87
CA VAL A 465 17.94 0.59 9.54
C VAL A 465 16.69 -0.25 9.74
N ILE A 466 16.66 -1.51 9.29
CA ILE A 466 15.52 -2.41 9.49
C ILE A 466 15.26 -2.66 10.99
N ASP A 467 16.28 -3.00 11.77
CA ASP A 467 16.20 -3.16 13.24
C ASP A 467 15.69 -1.88 13.94
N ALA A 468 16.03 -0.70 13.42
CA ALA A 468 15.54 0.58 13.93
C ALA A 468 14.11 0.92 13.49
N ILE A 469 13.66 0.44 12.32
CA ILE A 469 12.27 0.52 11.85
C ILE A 469 11.39 -0.34 12.78
N GLU A 470 11.73 -1.61 12.98
CA GLU A 470 11.00 -2.53 13.88
C GLU A 470 10.90 -1.98 15.31
N LYS A 471 11.96 -1.32 15.81
CA LYS A 471 12.00 -0.71 17.14
C LYS A 471 11.42 0.70 17.20
N HIS A 472 10.97 1.25 16.07
CA HIS A 472 10.39 2.59 15.95
C HIS A 472 11.34 3.73 16.40
N ASP A 473 12.68 3.52 16.28
CA ASP A 473 13.70 4.55 16.54
C ASP A 473 13.94 5.38 15.26
N TYR A 474 12.99 6.26 14.97
CA TYR A 474 13.00 7.08 13.76
C TYR A 474 14.22 8.02 13.63
N VAL A 475 14.90 8.32 14.74
CA VAL A 475 16.16 9.11 14.74
C VAL A 475 17.30 8.28 14.16
N ARG A 476 17.41 6.99 14.50
CA ARG A 476 18.40 6.08 13.88
C ARG A 476 18.04 5.79 12.43
N VAL A 477 16.78 5.55 12.12
CA VAL A 477 16.30 5.34 10.74
C VAL A 477 16.69 6.52 9.86
N ALA A 478 16.41 7.77 10.26
CA ALA A 478 16.75 8.95 9.47
C ALA A 478 18.26 9.09 9.18
N ARG A 479 19.11 8.75 10.16
CA ARG A 479 20.58 8.75 9.99
C ARG A 479 21.03 7.68 8.99
N GLY A 480 20.56 6.44 9.13
CA GLY A 480 20.91 5.35 8.21
C GLY A 480 20.36 5.56 6.80
N MET A 481 19.11 6.02 6.66
CA MET A 481 18.51 6.40 5.38
C MET A 481 19.28 7.52 4.68
N THR A 482 19.85 8.48 5.41
CA THR A 482 20.74 9.50 4.83
C THR A 482 22.01 8.89 4.23
N LEU A 483 22.64 7.94 4.92
CA LEU A 483 23.84 7.23 4.42
C LEU A 483 23.54 6.36 3.20
N LEU A 484 22.42 5.64 3.20
CA LEU A 484 21.99 4.83 2.05
C LEU A 484 21.63 5.71 0.84
N ARG A 485 20.95 6.86 1.03
CA ARG A 485 20.53 7.77 -0.05
C ARG A 485 21.68 8.39 -0.84
N VAL A 486 22.84 8.62 -0.21
CA VAL A 486 23.98 9.30 -0.86
C VAL A 486 24.82 8.34 -1.73
N THR A 487 24.68 7.03 -1.54
CA THR A 487 25.51 6.02 -2.21
C THR A 487 24.74 5.37 -3.36
N ASN A 488 25.15 5.57 -4.62
CA ASN A 488 24.39 5.10 -5.79
C ASN A 488 24.17 3.57 -5.78
N ARG A 489 25.17 2.83 -5.28
CA ARG A 489 25.12 1.35 -5.15
C ARG A 489 24.13 0.86 -4.08
N ALA A 490 23.75 1.70 -3.13
CA ALA A 490 22.80 1.36 -2.07
C ALA A 490 21.34 1.69 -2.44
N LYS A 491 21.07 2.18 -3.66
CA LYS A 491 19.74 2.66 -4.06
C LYS A 491 18.63 1.60 -3.86
N TYR A 492 18.87 0.34 -4.24
CA TYR A 492 17.87 -0.71 -4.07
C TYR A 492 17.57 -1.01 -2.58
N LEU A 493 18.58 -0.94 -1.70
CA LEU A 493 18.41 -1.10 -0.25
C LEU A 493 17.74 0.11 0.38
N PHE A 494 18.01 1.32 -0.12
CA PHE A 494 17.28 2.53 0.26
C PHE A 494 15.80 2.42 -0.13
N ASP A 495 15.50 1.96 -1.34
CA ASP A 495 14.13 1.76 -1.82
C ASP A 495 13.41 0.63 -1.04
N GLN A 496 14.11 -0.45 -0.67
CA GLN A 496 13.59 -1.50 0.23
C GLN A 496 13.35 -1.01 1.66
N ALA A 497 14.31 -0.31 2.27
CA ALA A 497 14.16 0.28 3.60
C ALA A 497 13.05 1.33 3.62
N LYS A 498 12.81 2.02 2.51
CA LYS A 498 11.66 2.91 2.32
C LYS A 498 10.34 2.14 2.29
N GLN A 499 10.24 1.04 1.53
CA GLN A 499 9.03 0.20 1.50
C GLN A 499 8.72 -0.39 2.88
N GLU A 500 9.73 -0.88 3.60
CA GLU A 500 9.55 -1.43 4.95
C GLU A 500 9.19 -0.33 5.95
N LEU A 501 9.77 0.87 5.84
CA LEU A 501 9.38 2.03 6.63
C LEU A 501 7.93 2.47 6.35
N ASP A 502 7.50 2.51 5.08
CA ASP A 502 6.11 2.82 4.70
C ASP A 502 5.15 1.78 5.31
N ARG A 503 5.48 0.49 5.20
CA ARG A 503 4.69 -0.63 5.75
C ARG A 503 4.61 -0.57 7.28
N SER A 504 5.75 -0.58 7.96
CA SER A 504 5.83 -0.52 9.42
C SER A 504 5.14 0.74 9.98
N SER A 505 5.26 1.87 9.29
CA SER A 505 4.54 3.10 9.67
C SER A 505 3.02 2.93 9.54
N LEU A 506 2.52 2.25 8.51
CA LEU A 506 1.09 1.96 8.33
C LEU A 506 0.57 0.96 9.37
N ASP A 507 1.32 -0.11 9.63
CA ASP A 507 0.96 -1.14 10.62
C ASP A 507 0.91 -0.52 12.04
N PHE A 508 1.89 0.32 12.40
CA PHE A 508 1.91 1.05 13.68
C PHE A 508 0.82 2.13 13.78
N ILE A 509 0.50 2.81 12.68
CA ILE A 509 -0.65 3.72 12.56
C ILE A 509 -1.97 2.98 12.86
N GLU A 510 -2.14 1.77 12.33
CA GLU A 510 -3.35 0.99 12.56
C GLU A 510 -3.41 0.40 13.97
N GLU A 511 -2.27 -0.02 14.53
CA GLU A 511 -2.17 -0.43 15.95
C GLU A 511 -2.60 0.73 16.87
N ILE A 512 -2.08 1.94 16.66
CA ILE A 512 -2.45 3.12 17.46
C ILE A 512 -3.94 3.47 17.26
N LYS A 513 -4.50 3.37 16.05
CA LYS A 513 -5.96 3.50 15.84
C LYS A 513 -6.74 2.50 16.70
N ILE A 514 -6.31 1.24 16.74
CA ILE A 514 -6.96 0.21 17.55
C ILE A 514 -6.87 0.59 19.04
N GLN A 515 -5.68 0.92 19.55
CA GLN A 515 -5.47 1.36 20.94
C GLN A 515 -6.33 2.60 21.29
N VAL A 516 -6.37 3.61 20.43
CA VAL A 516 -7.18 4.83 20.59
C VAL A 516 -8.68 4.54 20.47
N SER A 517 -9.09 3.58 19.64
CA SER A 517 -10.50 3.14 19.54
C SER A 517 -10.97 2.36 20.77
N MET A 518 -10.03 1.71 21.48
CA MET A 518 -10.24 1.04 22.77
C MET A 518 -10.23 2.00 23.97
N ILE A 519 -10.10 3.32 23.77
CA ILE A 519 -10.47 4.32 24.77
C ILE A 519 -11.98 4.22 25.02
N GLY A 520 -12.33 3.39 26.00
CA GLY A 520 -13.69 3.15 26.46
C GLY A 520 -14.11 4.11 27.58
N ASN A 521 -15.27 3.84 28.17
CA ASN A 521 -15.84 4.68 29.23
C ASN A 521 -15.04 4.68 30.55
N ASN A 522 -14.10 3.74 30.71
CA ASN A 522 -13.17 3.65 31.83
C ASN A 522 -11.75 3.96 31.33
N LEU A 523 -11.21 5.10 31.74
CA LEU A 523 -9.95 5.65 31.24
C LEU A 523 -8.77 5.23 32.12
N GLU A 524 -8.27 4.00 31.93
CA GLU A 524 -7.08 3.52 32.67
C GLU A 524 -5.81 4.31 32.27
N THR A 525 -5.21 5.00 33.24
CA THR A 525 -4.09 5.91 33.03
C THR A 525 -2.85 5.26 32.39
N GLU A 526 -2.60 3.97 32.62
CA GLU A 526 -1.48 3.25 31.98
C GLU A 526 -1.71 3.03 30.47
N LYS A 527 -2.93 2.65 30.07
CA LYS A 527 -3.28 2.50 28.64
C LYS A 527 -3.16 3.85 27.91
N ILE A 528 -3.54 4.95 28.58
CA ILE A 528 -3.38 6.31 28.05
C ILE A 528 -1.90 6.69 27.93
N LYS A 529 -1.04 6.36 28.90
CA LYS A 529 0.42 6.58 28.80
C LYS A 529 1.03 5.84 27.60
N SER A 530 0.64 4.58 27.38
CA SER A 530 1.07 3.79 26.21
C SER A 530 0.70 4.46 24.87
N ILE A 531 -0.52 5.02 24.79
CA ILE A 531 -0.98 5.79 23.62
C ILE A 531 -0.16 7.08 23.46
N VAL A 532 0.12 7.82 24.55
CA VAL A 532 0.92 9.05 24.51
C VAL A 532 2.35 8.78 24.03
N ASP A 533 3.00 7.73 24.52
CA ASP A 533 4.34 7.34 24.07
C ASP A 533 4.34 6.92 22.60
N SER A 534 3.32 6.20 22.15
CA SER A 534 3.15 5.82 20.74
C SER A 534 2.87 7.04 19.83
N LEU A 535 2.07 8.01 20.27
CA LEU A 535 1.82 9.27 19.56
C LEU A 535 3.05 10.19 19.54
N LYS A 536 3.90 10.13 20.57
CA LYS A 536 5.21 10.79 20.58
C LYS A 536 6.14 10.17 19.54
N ARG A 537 6.17 8.84 19.41
CA ARG A 537 6.91 8.16 18.33
C ARG A 537 6.38 8.55 16.94
N ILE A 538 5.06 8.66 16.75
CA ILE A 538 4.47 9.20 15.50
C ILE A 538 4.92 10.65 15.23
N LYS A 539 5.04 11.49 16.26
CA LYS A 539 5.57 12.86 16.14
C LYS A 539 7.05 12.87 15.74
N GLU A 540 7.85 11.97 16.30
CA GLU A 540 9.25 11.74 15.90
C GLU A 540 9.32 11.21 14.46
N ALA A 541 8.41 10.32 14.03
CA ALA A 541 8.30 9.88 12.65
C ALA A 541 8.04 11.05 11.69
N LYS A 542 7.08 11.92 12.02
CA LYS A 542 6.80 13.16 11.28
C LYS A 542 8.03 14.06 11.17
N GLN A 543 8.80 14.19 12.25
CA GLN A 543 9.96 15.09 12.30
C GLN A 543 11.18 14.55 11.54
N PHE A 544 11.50 13.26 11.68
CA PHE A 544 12.78 12.70 11.23
C PHE A 544 12.70 11.93 9.91
N VAL A 545 11.58 11.25 9.62
CA VAL A 545 11.49 10.32 8.47
C VAL A 545 10.38 10.63 7.46
N SER A 546 9.53 11.63 7.69
CA SER A 546 8.46 12.03 6.75
C SER A 546 8.93 12.27 5.31
N GLN A 547 10.13 12.83 5.12
CA GLN A 547 10.76 13.04 3.81
C GLN A 547 11.11 11.74 3.05
N TYR A 548 11.11 10.58 3.73
CA TYR A 548 11.41 9.28 3.14
C TYR A 548 10.15 8.47 2.82
N LEU A 549 9.00 8.79 3.42
CA LEU A 549 7.74 8.07 3.17
C LEU A 549 7.21 8.34 1.76
N SER A 550 6.53 7.35 1.17
CA SER A 550 5.87 7.52 -0.14
C SER A 550 4.67 8.47 -0.07
N THR A 551 4.06 8.62 1.10
CA THR A 551 2.91 9.52 1.33
C THR A 551 3.10 10.32 2.63
N PRO A 552 3.91 11.40 2.64
CA PRO A 552 4.22 12.17 3.85
C PRO A 552 2.98 12.66 4.61
N ASN A 553 1.91 12.99 3.87
CA ASN A 553 0.64 13.46 4.41
C ASN A 553 -0.15 12.38 5.15
N VAL A 554 0.20 11.09 5.06
CA VAL A 554 -0.51 10.02 5.81
C VAL A 554 -0.33 10.20 7.31
N ILE A 555 0.87 10.52 7.79
CA ILE A 555 1.08 10.82 9.22
C ILE A 555 0.30 12.07 9.65
N GLU A 556 0.25 13.10 8.80
CA GLU A 556 -0.44 14.35 9.11
C GLU A 556 -1.97 14.17 9.15
N THR A 557 -2.51 13.48 8.15
CA THR A 557 -3.93 13.08 8.09
C THR A 557 -4.30 12.15 9.25
N PHE A 558 -3.40 11.24 9.63
CA PHE A 558 -3.56 10.36 10.77
C PHE A 558 -3.60 11.12 12.10
N VAL A 559 -2.69 12.07 12.33
CA VAL A 559 -2.69 12.89 13.55
C VAL A 559 -4.00 13.67 13.69
N GLU A 560 -4.52 14.26 12.61
CA GLU A 560 -5.85 14.91 12.65
C GLU A 560 -7.00 13.91 12.85
N ASN A 561 -6.94 12.71 12.25
CA ASN A 561 -7.93 11.65 12.50
C ASN A 561 -7.91 11.17 13.96
N ILE A 562 -6.73 11.00 14.56
CA ILE A 562 -6.59 10.62 15.96
C ILE A 562 -7.06 11.74 16.89
N LYS A 563 -6.74 13.01 16.61
CA LYS A 563 -7.33 14.15 17.33
C LYS A 563 -8.85 14.10 17.28
N SER A 564 -9.44 13.88 16.10
CA SER A 564 -10.90 13.75 15.92
C SER A 564 -11.48 12.56 16.71
N ILE A 565 -10.84 11.39 16.68
CA ILE A 565 -11.30 10.21 17.43
C ILE A 565 -11.19 10.44 18.94
N ILE A 566 -10.07 10.99 19.43
CA ILE A 566 -9.87 11.38 20.83
C ILE A 566 -10.93 12.41 21.24
N GLU A 567 -11.18 13.42 20.41
CA GLU A 567 -12.17 14.45 20.66
C GLU A 567 -13.60 13.89 20.69
N ILE A 568 -13.97 13.01 19.77
CA ILE A 568 -15.27 12.31 19.77
C ILE A 568 -15.42 11.45 21.02
N ARG A 569 -14.38 10.70 21.41
CA ARG A 569 -14.40 9.83 22.59
C ARG A 569 -14.47 10.64 23.89
N LEU A 570 -13.65 11.67 24.03
CA LEU A 570 -13.71 12.57 25.18
C LEU A 570 -15.02 13.36 25.22
N LYS A 571 -15.56 13.84 24.10
CA LYS A 571 -16.92 14.43 24.04
C LYS A 571 -17.98 13.43 24.49
N ARG A 572 -17.92 12.17 24.08
CA ARG A 572 -18.84 11.12 24.53
C ARG A 572 -18.70 10.80 26.02
N SER A 573 -17.47 10.81 26.55
CA SER A 573 -17.21 10.68 27.99
C SER A 573 -17.72 11.90 28.77
N LEU A 574 -17.60 13.10 28.21
CA LEU A 574 -18.13 14.36 28.74
C LEU A 574 -19.67 14.43 28.68
N GLU A 575 -20.29 13.89 27.64
CA GLU A 575 -21.75 13.63 27.57
C GLU A 575 -22.16 12.60 28.63
N GLY A 576 -21.33 11.57 28.86
CA GLY A 576 -21.48 10.61 29.96
C GLY A 576 -21.42 11.29 31.32
N VAL A 577 -20.43 12.16 31.57
CA VAL A 577 -20.33 13.00 32.78
C VAL A 577 -21.53 13.94 32.92
N THR A 578 -21.96 14.60 31.84
CA THR A 578 -23.16 15.45 31.83
C THR A 578 -24.42 14.64 32.15
N THR A 579 -24.49 13.39 31.71
CA THR A 579 -25.58 12.47 32.03
C THR A 579 -25.50 12.03 33.49
N LEU A 580 -24.31 11.71 34.02
CA LEU A 580 -24.07 11.39 35.43
C LEU A 580 -24.46 12.55 36.35
N ILE A 581 -24.07 13.77 36.01
CA ILE A 581 -24.48 15.01 36.70
C ILE A 581 -26.02 15.15 36.67
N LYS A 582 -26.67 14.96 35.51
CA LYS A 582 -28.14 15.00 35.38
C LYS A 582 -28.87 13.94 36.21
N ILE A 583 -28.31 12.74 36.36
CA ILE A 583 -28.84 11.69 37.24
C ILE A 583 -28.30 11.75 38.68
N ASN A 584 -27.53 12.80 39.01
CA ASN A 584 -26.97 13.08 40.34
C ASN A 584 -25.90 12.08 40.85
N ASN A 585 -25.21 11.33 39.97
CA ASN A 585 -24.09 10.47 40.36
C ASN A 585 -22.78 11.27 40.36
N PHE A 586 -22.60 12.12 41.37
CA PHE A 586 -21.47 13.06 41.44
C PHE A 586 -20.13 12.37 41.72
N TYR A 587 -20.10 11.27 42.49
CA TYR A 587 -18.86 10.53 42.73
C TYR A 587 -18.27 9.94 41.44
N GLU A 588 -19.06 9.22 40.63
CA GLU A 588 -18.58 8.75 39.33
C GLU A 588 -18.33 9.90 38.36
N ALA A 589 -19.08 11.01 38.45
CA ALA A 589 -18.83 12.19 37.64
C ALA A 589 -17.46 12.80 37.98
N GLU A 590 -17.11 12.99 39.26
CA GLU A 590 -15.80 13.50 39.67
C GLU A 590 -14.68 12.52 39.30
N GLN A 591 -14.82 11.22 39.57
CA GLN A 591 -13.81 10.24 39.16
C GLN A 591 -13.60 10.25 37.64
N LYS A 592 -14.66 10.43 36.84
CA LYS A 592 -14.56 10.56 35.38
C LYS A 592 -14.04 11.94 34.96
N ILE A 593 -14.34 13.03 35.67
CA ILE A 593 -13.76 14.36 35.43
C ILE A 593 -12.26 14.35 35.75
N GLU A 594 -11.84 13.83 36.89
CA GLU A 594 -10.44 13.68 37.28
C GLU A 594 -9.68 12.75 36.33
N SER A 595 -10.31 11.66 35.89
CA SER A 595 -9.78 10.79 34.83
C SER A 595 -9.66 11.56 33.50
N ILE A 596 -10.68 12.30 33.07
CA ILE A 596 -10.65 13.12 31.84
C ILE A 596 -9.61 14.24 31.95
N ILE A 597 -9.41 14.87 33.11
CA ILE A 597 -8.39 15.88 33.36
C ILE A 597 -6.99 15.25 33.35
N SER A 598 -6.83 14.08 33.96
CA SER A 598 -5.56 13.33 33.91
C SER A 598 -5.21 12.90 32.48
N VAL A 599 -6.21 12.44 31.72
CA VAL A 599 -6.08 12.10 30.30
C VAL A 599 -5.81 13.34 29.45
N ARG A 600 -6.50 14.47 29.68
CA ARG A 600 -6.22 15.79 29.07
C ARG A 600 -4.77 16.19 29.32
N ASN A 601 -4.30 16.16 30.57
CA ASN A 601 -2.95 16.59 30.93
C ASN A 601 -1.87 15.69 30.29
N LEU A 602 -2.18 14.40 30.08
CA LEU A 602 -1.31 13.47 29.35
C LEU A 602 -1.36 13.66 27.82
N LEU A 603 -2.51 14.08 27.27
CA LEU A 603 -2.75 14.27 25.83
C LEU A 603 -2.68 15.73 25.35
N ASP A 604 -2.32 16.69 26.20
CA ASP A 604 -2.51 18.16 26.04
C ASP A 604 -2.37 18.70 24.60
N GLN A 605 -1.25 18.37 23.93
CA GLN A 605 -0.94 18.78 22.54
C GLN A 605 -1.84 18.18 21.43
N TYR A 606 -2.71 17.21 21.77
CA TYR A 606 -3.64 16.51 20.89
C TYR A 606 -5.12 16.87 21.18
N CYS A 607 -5.38 17.75 22.14
CA CYS A 607 -6.73 18.26 22.43
C CYS A 607 -7.00 19.60 21.72
N THR A 608 -8.23 19.84 21.28
CA THR A 608 -8.64 21.10 20.63
C THR A 608 -8.96 22.19 21.66
N PRO A 609 -8.74 23.50 21.37
CA PRO A 609 -9.19 24.61 22.20
C PRO A 609 -10.69 24.55 22.56
N GLU A 610 -11.49 23.98 21.66
CA GLU A 610 -12.91 23.74 21.82
C GLU A 610 -13.19 22.65 22.86
N LEU A 611 -12.40 21.58 22.88
CA LEU A 611 -12.47 20.53 23.89
C LEU A 611 -11.98 21.03 25.26
N PHE A 612 -10.91 21.83 25.32
CA PHE A 612 -10.49 22.49 26.56
C PHE A 612 -11.64 23.34 27.14
N LYS A 613 -12.24 24.21 26.32
CA LYS A 613 -13.44 24.96 26.69
C LYS A 613 -14.62 24.07 27.06
N ALA A 614 -14.76 22.86 26.51
CA ALA A 614 -15.84 21.94 26.85
C ALA A 614 -15.61 21.23 28.21
N ILE A 615 -14.36 20.87 28.53
CA ILE A 615 -13.96 20.32 29.84
C ILE A 615 -14.13 21.40 30.91
N ASP A 616 -13.57 22.59 30.66
CA ASP A 616 -13.66 23.73 31.59
C ASP A 616 -15.14 24.15 31.77
N LYS A 617 -15.95 24.16 30.69
CA LYS A 617 -17.41 24.35 30.78
C LYS A 617 -18.15 23.25 31.50
N ILE A 618 -17.64 22.01 31.56
CA ILE A 618 -18.26 20.94 32.35
C ILE A 618 -17.91 21.09 33.81
N SER A 619 -16.73 21.58 34.16
CA SER A 619 -16.42 22.02 35.53
C SER A 619 -17.24 23.26 35.93
N GLU A 620 -17.43 24.24 35.04
CA GLU A 620 -18.33 25.37 35.27
C GLU A 620 -19.81 24.95 35.32
N HIS A 621 -20.25 24.00 34.48
CA HIS A 621 -21.61 23.48 34.48
C HIS A 621 -21.87 22.62 35.71
N GLN A 622 -20.92 21.79 36.15
CA GLN A 622 -20.95 21.05 37.42
C GLN A 622 -21.06 22.04 38.59
N ARG A 623 -20.18 23.06 38.64
CA ARG A 623 -20.24 24.12 39.66
C ARG A 623 -21.53 24.94 39.59
N SER A 624 -22.06 25.21 38.41
CA SER A 624 -23.34 25.91 38.21
C SER A 624 -24.54 25.02 38.58
N VAL A 625 -24.51 23.73 38.28
CA VAL A 625 -25.54 22.79 38.70
C VAL A 625 -25.52 22.69 40.23
N VAL A 626 -24.36 22.62 40.88
CA VAL A 626 -24.28 22.65 42.35
C VAL A 626 -24.74 24.00 42.93
N LEU A 627 -24.21 25.14 42.47
CA LEU A 627 -24.44 26.46 43.06
C LEU A 627 -25.72 27.17 42.62
N ASN A 628 -26.19 26.95 41.39
CA ASN A 628 -27.32 27.67 40.78
C ASN A 628 -28.56 26.78 40.53
N GLU A 629 -28.41 25.45 40.49
CA GLU A 629 -29.55 24.52 40.35
C GLU A 629 -29.84 23.77 41.65
N ILE A 630 -28.87 23.10 42.27
CA ILE A 630 -29.06 22.21 43.43
C ILE A 630 -29.19 22.99 44.73
N ILE A 631 -28.27 23.93 45.03
CA ILE A 631 -28.42 24.82 46.20
C ILE A 631 -29.73 25.61 46.11
N PRO A 632 -30.06 26.31 45.00
CA PRO A 632 -31.33 27.03 44.89
C PRO A 632 -32.55 26.11 44.82
N LYS A 633 -32.40 24.87 44.33
CA LYS A 633 -33.42 23.83 44.50
C LYS A 633 -33.67 23.62 45.99
N TYR A 634 -32.69 23.30 46.84
CA TYR A 634 -32.95 23.14 48.28
C TYR A 634 -33.31 24.44 49.02
N GLU A 635 -32.88 25.61 48.54
CA GLU A 635 -33.22 26.94 49.08
C GLU A 635 -34.67 27.35 48.78
N ASN A 636 -35.20 27.05 47.59
CA ASN A 636 -36.59 27.32 47.21
C ASN A 636 -37.53 26.14 47.46
N MET A 637 -37.00 24.92 47.61
CA MET A 637 -37.77 23.73 47.90
C MET A 637 -38.30 23.77 49.32
N ASP A 638 -39.62 23.68 49.42
CA ASP A 638 -40.33 23.44 50.67
C ASP A 638 -39.89 22.11 51.29
N ILE A 639 -39.66 22.08 52.61
CA ILE A 639 -39.16 20.87 53.30
C ILE A 639 -40.06 19.64 53.06
N SER A 640 -41.36 19.82 52.83
CA SER A 640 -42.31 18.73 52.52
C SER A 640 -41.94 17.95 51.24
N ARG A 641 -41.19 18.56 50.32
CA ARG A 641 -40.76 17.94 49.06
C ARG A 641 -39.52 17.07 49.20
N TYR A 642 -38.91 17.02 50.39
CA TYR A 642 -37.72 16.21 50.66
C TYR A 642 -38.02 14.71 50.54
N VAL A 643 -39.27 14.25 50.66
CA VAL A 643 -39.59 12.83 50.35
C VAL A 643 -39.30 12.44 48.89
N MET A 644 -39.49 13.36 47.95
CA MET A 644 -39.28 13.12 46.50
C MET A 644 -37.86 13.46 46.05
N ASN A 645 -37.11 14.19 46.88
CA ASN A 645 -35.74 14.62 46.65
C ASN A 645 -35.02 14.60 48.01
N PRO A 646 -34.75 13.42 48.58
CA PRO A 646 -34.22 13.30 49.94
C PRO A 646 -32.85 13.95 50.04
N PRO A 647 -32.64 14.87 51.00
CA PRO A 647 -31.30 15.33 51.30
C PRO A 647 -30.31 14.20 51.59
N THR A 648 -30.69 13.08 52.22
CA THR A 648 -29.78 11.93 52.41
C THR A 648 -29.15 11.50 51.09
N ASP A 649 -29.92 11.40 49.99
CA ASP A 649 -29.38 11.11 48.66
C ASP A 649 -28.30 12.12 48.26
N ILE A 650 -28.57 13.44 48.34
CA ILE A 650 -27.59 14.44 47.89
C ILE A 650 -26.37 14.49 48.81
N PHE A 651 -26.54 14.21 50.11
CA PHE A 651 -25.45 14.16 51.07
C PHE A 651 -24.60 12.90 50.91
N ASP A 652 -25.17 11.74 50.60
CA ASP A 652 -24.39 10.54 50.26
C ASP A 652 -23.66 10.74 48.92
N LYS A 653 -24.34 11.32 47.92
CA LYS A 653 -23.80 11.57 46.58
C LYS A 653 -22.73 12.66 46.56
N PHE A 654 -22.85 13.71 47.37
CA PHE A 654 -21.83 14.75 47.56
C PHE A 654 -20.75 14.32 48.56
N GLY A 655 -21.08 13.60 49.63
CA GLY A 655 -20.14 13.12 50.65
C GLY A 655 -19.16 12.10 50.10
N ALA A 656 -19.62 11.21 49.21
CA ALA A 656 -18.72 10.37 48.42
C ALA A 656 -17.74 11.20 47.55
N ALA A 657 -18.17 12.38 47.07
CA ALA A 657 -17.38 13.27 46.21
C ALA A 657 -16.62 14.38 46.97
N GLU A 658 -16.82 14.56 48.28
CA GLU A 658 -16.31 15.73 49.03
C GLU A 658 -14.78 15.71 49.17
N SER A 659 -14.22 14.51 49.25
CA SER A 659 -12.78 14.26 49.26
C SER A 659 -12.09 14.57 47.92
N LEU A 660 -12.85 14.62 46.83
CA LEU A 660 -12.35 14.91 45.48
C LEU A 660 -12.48 16.41 45.15
N ASN A 661 -13.55 17.07 45.61
CA ASN A 661 -13.81 18.46 45.24
C ASN A 661 -14.52 19.26 46.34
N SER A 662 -13.80 20.25 46.89
CA SER A 662 -14.28 21.13 47.99
C SER A 662 -15.54 21.96 47.69
N VAL A 663 -15.96 22.06 46.42
CA VAL A 663 -17.27 22.66 46.08
C VAL A 663 -18.41 21.84 46.68
N TYR A 664 -18.28 20.51 46.79
CA TYR A 664 -19.29 19.67 47.40
C TYR A 664 -19.35 19.82 48.91
N SER A 665 -18.22 19.86 49.63
CA SER A 665 -18.25 20.11 51.09
C SER A 665 -18.79 21.51 51.41
N GLN A 666 -18.39 22.54 50.68
CA GLN A 666 -18.96 23.90 50.81
C GLN A 666 -20.46 23.93 50.48
N ALA A 667 -20.90 23.16 49.49
CA ALA A 667 -22.31 23.04 49.16
C ALA A 667 -23.09 22.22 50.19
N LEU A 668 -22.49 21.19 50.78
CA LEU A 668 -23.05 20.40 51.87
C LEU A 668 -23.23 21.27 53.11
N ASP A 669 -22.22 22.01 53.53
CA ASP A 669 -22.31 22.95 54.66
C ASP A 669 -23.40 24.00 54.42
N LYS A 670 -23.47 24.57 53.21
CA LYS A 670 -24.49 25.57 52.87
C LYS A 670 -25.90 24.98 52.77
N ILE A 671 -26.07 23.79 52.18
CA ILE A 671 -27.36 23.10 52.15
C ILE A 671 -27.76 22.69 53.57
N LYS A 672 -26.82 22.22 54.39
CA LYS A 672 -27.00 21.89 55.81
C LYS A 672 -27.48 23.09 56.61
N GLU A 673 -26.84 24.26 56.44
CA GLU A 673 -27.27 25.52 57.05
C GLU A 673 -28.68 25.94 56.59
N ILE A 674 -28.96 25.88 55.28
CA ILE A 674 -30.28 26.20 54.71
C ILE A 674 -31.37 25.26 55.26
N ILE A 675 -31.10 23.96 55.31
CA ILE A 675 -32.01 22.94 55.84
C ILE A 675 -32.24 23.17 57.32
N VAL A 676 -31.18 23.20 58.14
CA VAL A 676 -31.27 23.42 59.60
C VAL A 676 -32.02 24.72 59.89
N THR A 677 -31.75 25.80 59.16
CA THR A 677 -32.45 27.09 59.34
C THR A 677 -33.93 27.00 58.99
N LYS A 678 -34.31 26.29 57.93
CA LYS A 678 -35.72 26.05 57.59
C LYS A 678 -36.43 25.20 58.64
N PHE A 679 -35.80 24.10 59.04
CA PHE A 679 -36.32 23.20 60.07
C PHE A 679 -36.50 23.92 61.41
N ARG A 680 -35.52 24.70 61.86
CA ARG A 680 -35.64 25.53 63.07
C ARG A 680 -36.72 26.60 62.97
N LYS A 681 -36.87 27.29 61.82
CA LYS A 681 -37.99 28.23 61.60
C LYS A 681 -39.35 27.54 61.71
N GLU A 682 -39.47 26.31 61.21
CA GLU A 682 -40.69 25.52 61.33
C GLU A 682 -40.96 25.12 62.80
N LEU A 683 -39.93 24.78 63.58
CA LEU A 683 -40.08 24.58 65.04
C LEU A 683 -40.45 25.86 65.79
N ASP A 684 -39.84 27.00 65.48
CA ASP A 684 -40.14 28.28 66.14
C ASP A 684 -41.56 28.76 65.85
N ILE A 685 -42.04 28.59 64.61
CA ILE A 685 -43.45 28.83 64.28
C ILE A 685 -44.33 27.85 65.06
N ALA A 686 -43.94 26.58 65.15
CA ALA A 686 -44.71 25.57 65.88
C ALA A 686 -44.83 25.82 67.40
N LYS A 687 -43.76 26.29 68.06
CA LYS A 687 -43.75 26.59 69.50
C LYS A 687 -44.65 27.77 69.87
N ASN A 688 -44.80 28.74 68.97
CA ASN A 688 -45.50 30.00 69.24
C ASN A 688 -46.97 30.01 68.78
N GLU A 689 -47.44 28.94 68.14
CA GLU A 689 -48.83 28.77 67.73
C GLU A 689 -49.76 28.55 68.94
N LYS A 690 -50.95 29.19 68.94
CA LYS A 690 -51.95 29.06 70.01
C LYS A 690 -53.31 28.64 69.42
N PRO A 691 -53.90 27.51 69.86
CA PRO A 691 -53.42 26.58 70.90
C PRO A 691 -52.14 25.82 70.46
N PRO A 692 -51.25 25.44 71.40
CA PRO A 692 -50.07 24.64 71.08
C PRO A 692 -50.48 23.28 70.54
N ASN A 693 -49.83 22.82 69.47
CA ASN A 693 -50.17 21.56 68.80
C ASN A 693 -48.91 20.82 68.33
N PRO A 694 -48.55 19.66 68.93
CA PRO A 694 -47.35 18.88 68.58
C PRO A 694 -47.51 18.11 67.26
N SER A 695 -48.63 18.32 66.56
CA SER A 695 -48.98 17.77 65.25
C SER A 695 -49.46 18.86 64.29
N ASN A 696 -49.08 20.12 64.52
CA ASN A 696 -49.35 21.17 63.54
C ASN A 696 -48.62 20.88 62.21
N SER A 697 -49.02 21.61 61.18
CA SER A 697 -48.45 21.50 59.83
C SER A 697 -46.93 21.60 59.83
N HIS A 698 -46.38 22.45 60.71
CA HIS A 698 -44.96 22.72 60.83
C HIS A 698 -44.18 21.53 61.42
N ILE A 699 -44.64 20.97 62.56
CA ILE A 699 -44.05 19.74 63.14
C ILE A 699 -44.15 18.56 62.17
N ARG A 700 -45.30 18.36 61.50
CA ARG A 700 -45.45 17.23 60.57
C ARG A 700 -44.56 17.35 59.33
N ARG A 701 -44.43 18.56 58.79
CA ARG A 701 -43.52 18.83 57.67
C ARG A 701 -42.06 18.60 58.09
N PHE A 702 -41.71 18.95 59.32
CA PHE A 702 -40.42 18.61 59.93
C PHE A 702 -40.25 17.08 60.08
N GLU A 703 -41.14 16.38 60.80
CA GLU A 703 -41.08 14.93 61.04
C GLU A 703 -40.98 14.09 59.77
N PHE A 704 -41.67 14.53 58.73
CA PHE A 704 -41.67 13.83 57.45
C PHE A 704 -40.36 14.08 56.71
N ALA A 705 -39.87 15.32 56.69
CA ALA A 705 -38.67 15.70 55.98
C ALA A 705 -37.36 15.32 56.72
N VAL A 706 -37.36 15.22 58.06
CA VAL A 706 -36.17 14.94 58.88
C VAL A 706 -35.61 13.53 58.63
N LYS A 707 -36.49 12.56 58.34
CA LYS A 707 -36.14 11.17 58.02
C LYS A 707 -35.36 11.01 56.71
N TYR A 708 -35.39 12.06 55.89
CA TYR A 708 -34.67 12.17 54.63
C TYR A 708 -33.48 13.12 54.75
N LEU A 709 -33.02 13.42 55.97
CA LEU A 709 -31.75 14.06 56.23
C LEU A 709 -30.68 12.99 56.59
N PRO A 710 -29.39 13.33 56.53
CA PRO A 710 -28.32 12.45 57.02
C PRO A 710 -28.35 12.34 58.54
N GLU A 711 -27.83 11.24 59.09
CA GLU A 711 -27.96 10.92 60.51
C GLU A 711 -27.35 11.98 61.45
N ASP A 712 -26.29 12.71 61.06
CA ASP A 712 -25.70 13.75 61.91
C ASP A 712 -26.61 14.99 62.07
N MET A 713 -27.27 15.40 60.99
CA MET A 713 -28.26 16.48 60.99
C MET A 713 -29.59 16.01 61.60
N LYS A 714 -30.00 14.79 61.24
CA LYS A 714 -31.22 14.16 61.72
C LYS A 714 -31.15 13.91 63.22
N ASP A 715 -30.08 13.36 63.79
CA ASP A 715 -29.97 13.16 65.24
C ASP A 715 -30.06 14.50 65.99
N ALA A 716 -29.39 15.54 65.48
CA ALA A 716 -29.46 16.88 66.07
C ALA A 716 -30.86 17.51 65.93
N LEU A 717 -31.48 17.44 64.76
CA LEU A 717 -32.80 18.01 64.47
C LEU A 717 -33.95 17.18 65.03
N GLU A 718 -33.85 15.85 65.11
CA GLU A 718 -34.77 14.96 65.81
C GLU A 718 -34.63 15.14 67.32
N THR A 719 -33.44 15.49 67.83
CA THR A 719 -33.27 15.90 69.24
C THR A 719 -33.88 17.28 69.50
N GLU A 720 -33.66 18.29 68.64
CA GLU A 720 -34.33 19.60 68.75
C GLU A 720 -35.86 19.50 68.56
N LEU A 721 -36.32 18.65 67.64
CA LEU A 721 -37.73 18.29 67.43
C LEU A 721 -38.29 17.54 68.62
N LYS A 722 -37.52 16.63 69.23
CA LYS A 722 -37.92 15.90 70.42
C LYS A 722 -38.07 16.87 71.59
N TYR A 723 -37.12 17.78 71.82
CA TYR A 723 -37.30 18.84 72.83
C TYR A 723 -38.44 19.81 72.46
N CYS A 724 -38.63 20.12 71.18
CA CYS A 724 -39.73 20.97 70.74
C CYS A 724 -41.10 20.32 70.92
N LYS A 725 -41.21 19.03 70.57
CA LYS A 725 -42.37 18.20 70.86
C LYS A 725 -42.53 17.95 72.34
N GLU A 726 -41.47 17.79 73.14
CA GLU A 726 -41.59 17.63 74.59
C GLU A 726 -42.08 18.93 75.23
N ASP A 727 -41.62 20.10 74.78
CA ASP A 727 -42.14 21.42 75.20
C ASP A 727 -43.62 21.61 74.78
N ILE A 728 -43.93 21.36 73.49
CA ILE A 728 -45.28 21.54 72.95
C ILE A 728 -46.21 20.46 73.51
N GLU A 729 -45.80 19.20 73.63
CA GLU A 729 -46.55 18.14 74.29
C GLU A 729 -46.71 18.43 75.77
N LEU A 730 -45.73 18.94 76.52
CA LEU A 730 -45.97 19.37 77.91
C LEU A 730 -47.08 20.42 77.98
N MET A 731 -47.05 21.43 77.10
CA MET A 731 -48.06 22.48 77.04
C MET A 731 -49.42 22.02 76.50
N THR A 732 -49.45 21.13 75.51
CA THR A 732 -50.69 20.60 74.91
C THR A 732 -51.28 19.53 75.80
N LYS A 733 -50.50 18.57 76.29
CA LYS A 733 -50.92 17.47 77.18
C LYS A 733 -51.49 18.00 78.49
N TYR A 734 -50.91 19.04 79.09
CA TYR A 734 -51.51 19.70 80.25
C TYR A 734 -52.95 20.17 79.99
N ASN A 735 -53.24 20.71 78.79
CA ASN A 735 -54.56 21.23 78.42
C ASN A 735 -55.49 20.18 77.74
N MET A 736 -54.93 19.18 77.07
CA MET A 736 -55.65 18.10 76.37
C MET A 736 -55.95 16.91 77.26
N ASP A 737 -55.12 16.59 78.27
CA ASP A 737 -55.46 15.53 79.22
C ASP A 737 -56.65 15.95 80.09
N GLU A 738 -56.80 17.25 80.40
CA GLU A 738 -58.00 17.80 81.06
C GLU A 738 -59.25 17.70 80.16
N LEU A 739 -59.14 18.02 78.86
CA LEU A 739 -60.24 17.95 77.89
C LEU A 739 -60.62 16.50 77.51
N LYS A 740 -59.63 15.61 77.29
CA LYS A 740 -59.85 14.22 76.86
C LYS A 740 -60.40 13.35 77.98
N ASN A 741 -60.01 13.54 79.24
CA ASN A 741 -60.64 12.81 80.37
C ASN A 741 -62.16 13.05 80.43
N VAL A 742 -62.62 14.24 80.02
CA VAL A 742 -64.04 14.60 80.00
C VAL A 742 -64.77 14.04 78.77
N ILE A 743 -64.08 13.86 77.62
CA ILE A 743 -64.69 13.35 76.38
C ILE A 743 -64.62 11.81 76.26
N SER A 744 -63.50 11.18 76.62
CA SER A 744 -63.27 9.73 76.41
C SER A 744 -64.17 8.83 77.25
N ASN A 745 -64.75 9.34 78.34
CA ASN A 745 -65.75 8.60 79.13
C ASN A 745 -67.11 8.44 78.42
N LYS A 746 -67.28 9.00 77.21
CA LYS A 746 -68.53 9.04 76.43
C LYS A 746 -69.73 9.62 77.20
N ASP A 747 -69.49 10.31 78.32
CA ASP A 747 -70.52 11.01 79.07
C ASP A 747 -70.90 12.32 78.35
N LEU A 748 -71.92 12.20 77.51
CA LEU A 748 -72.50 13.30 76.73
C LEU A 748 -72.94 14.49 77.63
N THR A 749 -73.16 14.23 78.94
CA THR A 749 -73.49 15.24 79.95
C THR A 749 -72.27 16.04 80.40
N ALA A 750 -71.13 15.39 80.66
CA ALA A 750 -69.90 16.04 81.09
C ALA A 750 -69.28 16.90 79.96
N ILE A 751 -69.30 16.38 78.73
CA ILE A 751 -68.88 17.06 77.50
C ILE A 751 -69.65 18.39 77.32
N LYS A 752 -70.96 18.35 77.52
CA LYS A 752 -71.87 19.50 77.43
C LYS A 752 -71.53 20.63 78.42
N VAL A 753 -71.06 20.31 79.62
CA VAL A 753 -70.66 21.32 80.63
C VAL A 753 -69.31 21.97 80.29
N TYR A 754 -68.34 21.18 79.81
CA TYR A 754 -67.00 21.68 79.45
C TYR A 754 -67.06 22.66 78.28
N LEU A 755 -67.87 22.35 77.27
CA LEU A 755 -68.20 23.24 76.14
C LEU A 755 -68.72 24.60 76.63
N GLY A 756 -69.56 24.64 77.66
CA GLY A 756 -70.12 25.88 78.20
C GLY A 756 -69.07 26.88 78.70
N LYS A 757 -67.96 26.40 79.27
CA LYS A 757 -66.87 27.26 79.79
C LYS A 757 -66.03 27.88 78.66
N LEU A 758 -65.66 27.07 77.67
CA LEU A 758 -64.82 27.50 76.54
C LEU A 758 -65.49 28.62 75.71
N LYS A 759 -66.83 28.66 75.68
CA LYS A 759 -67.60 29.70 74.99
C LYS A 759 -67.45 31.11 75.58
N ILE A 760 -67.17 31.23 76.89
CA ILE A 760 -67.15 32.50 77.62
C ILE A 760 -65.73 33.09 77.70
N GLY A 761 -64.70 32.25 77.74
CA GLY A 761 -63.29 32.67 77.93
C GLY A 761 -62.57 33.22 76.69
N GLY A 762 -63.26 33.54 75.59
CA GLY A 762 -62.66 34.14 74.39
C GLY A 762 -61.87 33.18 73.47
N SER A 763 -61.57 31.94 73.88
CA SER A 763 -60.97 30.92 72.99
C SER A 763 -62.02 30.32 72.04
N ILE A 764 -62.35 31.07 71.00
CA ILE A 764 -63.24 30.62 69.90
C ILE A 764 -62.71 29.31 69.29
N GLN A 765 -61.39 29.16 69.22
CA GLN A 765 -60.73 27.98 68.65
C GLN A 765 -60.95 26.73 69.50
N SER A 766 -60.65 26.75 70.79
CA SER A 766 -60.81 25.57 71.66
C SER A 766 -62.28 25.20 71.88
N TYR A 767 -63.20 26.17 71.89
CA TYR A 767 -64.64 25.91 71.90
C TYR A 767 -65.08 25.18 70.62
N LYS A 768 -64.61 25.65 69.46
CA LYS A 768 -64.86 24.98 68.18
C LYS A 768 -64.20 23.60 68.14
N GLU A 769 -62.98 23.42 68.62
CA GLU A 769 -62.30 22.11 68.66
C GLU A 769 -63.06 21.08 69.49
N ALA A 770 -63.64 21.46 70.62
CA ALA A 770 -64.49 20.58 71.40
C ALA A 770 -65.84 20.28 70.70
N GLN A 771 -66.45 21.25 69.99
CA GLN A 771 -67.64 20.98 69.16
C GLN A 771 -67.30 20.11 67.94
N ILE A 772 -66.11 20.31 67.36
CA ILE A 772 -65.57 19.52 66.26
C ILE A 772 -65.30 18.11 66.74
N LEU A 773 -64.67 17.85 67.88
CA LEU A 773 -64.43 16.48 68.37
C LEU A 773 -65.73 15.69 68.55
N VAL A 774 -66.80 16.33 69.02
CA VAL A 774 -68.16 15.75 69.08
C VAL A 774 -68.74 15.51 67.68
N LEU A 775 -68.66 16.51 66.80
CA LEU A 775 -69.18 16.41 65.44
C LEU A 775 -68.36 15.42 64.58
N THR A 776 -67.08 15.24 64.87
CA THR A 776 -66.16 14.28 64.26
C THR A 776 -66.56 12.87 64.62
N GLN A 777 -66.92 12.58 65.87
CA GLN A 777 -67.48 11.25 66.21
C GLN A 777 -68.76 10.96 65.42
N VAL A 778 -69.62 11.96 65.22
CA VAL A 778 -70.83 11.82 64.37
C VAL A 778 -70.48 11.63 62.90
N ILE A 779 -69.60 12.48 62.36
CA ILE A 779 -69.16 12.45 60.97
C ILE A 779 -68.41 11.15 60.68
N GLU A 780 -67.55 10.66 61.56
CA GLU A 780 -66.89 9.35 61.44
C GLU A 780 -67.91 8.23 61.28
N ILE A 781 -69.05 8.29 61.97
CA ILE A 781 -70.12 7.31 61.79
C ILE A 781 -70.81 7.48 60.43
N VAL A 782 -71.10 8.71 59.99
CA VAL A 782 -71.71 8.97 58.66
C VAL A 782 -70.77 8.61 57.51
N ASP A 783 -69.50 8.92 57.67
CA ASP A 783 -68.45 8.66 56.70
C ASP A 783 -68.14 7.17 56.67
N LYS A 784 -68.22 6.41 57.77
CA LYS A 784 -68.29 4.94 57.68
C LYS A 784 -69.45 4.53 56.76
N ILE A 785 -70.69 4.99 57.01
CA ILE A 785 -71.85 4.66 56.15
C ILE A 785 -71.55 4.98 54.67
N ARG A 786 -71.01 6.17 54.36
CA ARG A 786 -70.69 6.56 52.98
C ARG A 786 -69.49 5.81 52.39
N SER A 787 -68.42 5.57 53.16
CA SER A 787 -67.18 4.90 52.76
C SER A 787 -67.50 3.50 52.29
N TYR A 788 -68.12 2.74 53.19
CA TYR A 788 -68.66 1.43 52.95
C TYR A 788 -69.54 1.42 51.67
N LEU A 789 -70.49 2.35 51.50
CA LEU A 789 -71.27 2.43 50.24
C LEU A 789 -70.46 2.84 49.00
N ASN A 790 -69.51 3.76 49.10
CA ASN A 790 -68.72 4.26 47.97
C ASN A 790 -67.73 3.20 47.46
N GLU A 791 -67.05 2.52 48.38
CA GLU A 791 -66.29 1.26 48.18
C GLU A 791 -67.19 0.10 47.77
N ASN A 792 -68.48 0.24 48.08
CA ASN A 792 -69.54 -0.72 47.84
C ASN A 792 -69.39 -2.00 48.69
N ASP A 793 -68.70 -1.94 49.83
CA ASP A 793 -69.01 -2.77 51.00
C ASP A 793 -70.33 -2.25 51.57
N VAL A 794 -71.43 -2.69 51.01
CA VAL A 794 -72.75 -2.21 51.42
C VAL A 794 -73.05 -2.66 52.86
N ASN A 795 -72.46 -3.75 53.30
CA ASN A 795 -72.76 -4.38 54.60
C ASN A 795 -72.21 -3.56 55.78
N GLY A 796 -70.93 -3.15 55.74
CA GLY A 796 -70.32 -2.34 56.80
C GLY A 796 -71.05 -1.00 57.03
N ALA A 797 -71.62 -0.44 55.95
CA ALA A 797 -72.34 0.83 56.00
C ALA A 797 -73.50 0.75 56.99
N LEU A 798 -74.21 -0.36 56.93
CA LEU A 798 -75.50 -0.55 57.57
C LEU A 798 -75.38 -0.82 59.07
N VAL A 799 -74.22 -1.29 59.53
CA VAL A 799 -73.85 -1.32 60.96
C VAL A 799 -73.72 0.10 61.51
N SER A 800 -73.02 0.97 60.76
CA SER A 800 -72.71 2.34 61.21
C SER A 800 -73.96 3.24 61.25
N VAL A 801 -74.99 2.95 60.45
CA VAL A 801 -76.31 3.62 60.53
C VAL A 801 -76.89 3.61 61.95
N LYS A 802 -76.63 2.56 62.75
CA LYS A 802 -77.20 2.40 64.09
C LYS A 802 -76.58 3.35 65.12
N GLU A 803 -75.25 3.50 65.13
CA GLU A 803 -74.51 4.36 66.09
C GLU A 803 -74.84 5.86 65.88
N LEU A 804 -75.12 6.25 64.63
CA LEU A 804 -75.41 7.64 64.24
C LEU A 804 -76.69 8.19 64.87
N ASN A 805 -77.67 7.32 65.09
CA ASN A 805 -79.00 7.69 65.59
C ASN A 805 -78.97 8.16 67.06
N GLU A 806 -77.97 7.76 67.84
CA GLU A 806 -77.90 8.08 69.27
C GLU A 806 -77.34 9.49 69.53
N TYR A 807 -76.26 9.88 68.84
CA TYR A 807 -75.69 11.24 68.96
C TYR A 807 -76.66 12.34 68.52
N GLN A 808 -77.48 12.06 67.51
CA GLN A 808 -78.53 12.96 67.03
C GLN A 808 -79.59 13.29 68.09
N ARG A 809 -79.79 12.40 69.08
CA ARG A 809 -80.79 12.58 70.15
C ARG A 809 -80.30 13.52 71.25
N GLU A 810 -79.07 13.32 71.75
CA GLU A 810 -78.59 13.99 72.98
C GLU A 810 -77.89 15.34 72.74
N LEU A 811 -77.14 15.48 71.64
CA LEU A 811 -76.27 16.63 71.40
C LEU A 811 -76.72 17.53 70.24
N GLY A 812 -77.69 17.09 69.42
CA GLY A 812 -78.16 17.80 68.22
C GLY A 812 -78.77 19.18 68.44
N ASN A 813 -79.15 19.54 69.67
CA ASN A 813 -79.63 20.89 70.02
C ASN A 813 -78.51 21.87 70.42
N ILE A 814 -77.27 21.39 70.58
CA ILE A 814 -76.11 22.15 71.09
C ILE A 814 -75.00 22.19 70.03
N VAL A 815 -74.83 21.08 69.31
CA VAL A 815 -74.10 20.98 68.05
C VAL A 815 -75.15 20.75 66.96
N THR A 816 -75.72 21.84 66.45
CA THR A 816 -76.82 21.83 65.46
C THR A 816 -76.46 21.12 64.16
N ASP A 817 -75.16 20.99 63.88
CA ASP A 817 -74.59 20.43 62.66
C ASP A 817 -74.63 18.90 62.59
N ILE A 818 -75.03 18.22 63.67
CA ILE A 818 -75.28 16.76 63.69
C ILE A 818 -76.48 16.39 62.82
N LYS A 819 -77.54 17.23 62.81
CA LYS A 819 -78.80 16.96 62.11
C LYS A 819 -78.66 16.85 60.58
N PRO A 820 -77.91 17.72 59.90
CA PRO A 820 -77.56 17.54 58.48
C PRO A 820 -76.82 16.22 58.19
N GLN A 821 -75.93 15.77 59.07
CA GLN A 821 -75.13 14.55 58.86
C GLN A 821 -75.99 13.28 58.93
N TYR A 822 -76.94 13.23 59.87
CA TYR A 822 -77.94 12.16 59.94
C TYR A 822 -78.67 11.95 58.61
N SER A 823 -79.21 13.04 58.02
CA SER A 823 -79.87 12.99 56.71
C SER A 823 -78.91 12.71 55.55
N SER A 824 -77.61 13.02 55.68
CA SER A 824 -76.60 12.68 54.67
C SER A 824 -76.41 11.16 54.56
N GLY A 825 -76.20 10.47 55.69
CA GLY A 825 -76.04 9.00 55.70
C GLY A 825 -77.24 8.28 55.10
N GLN A 826 -78.44 8.72 55.45
CA GLN A 826 -79.71 8.25 54.90
C GLN A 826 -79.81 8.39 53.37
N CYS A 827 -79.30 9.49 52.80
CA CYS A 827 -79.35 9.74 51.36
C CYS A 827 -78.40 8.82 50.56
N GLN A 828 -77.20 8.57 51.09
CA GLN A 828 -76.18 7.75 50.43
C GLN A 828 -76.67 6.32 50.18
N ILE A 829 -77.35 5.72 51.15
CA ILE A 829 -77.92 4.36 51.07
C ILE A 829 -78.84 4.22 49.86
N LYS A 830 -79.74 5.21 49.67
CA LYS A 830 -80.75 5.17 48.60
C LYS A 830 -80.15 5.37 47.21
N ILE A 831 -79.23 6.33 47.07
CA ILE A 831 -78.52 6.60 45.81
C ILE A 831 -77.73 5.37 45.37
N LYS A 832 -76.96 4.79 46.30
CA LYS A 832 -76.00 3.74 45.97
C LYS A 832 -76.63 2.48 45.39
N PHE A 833 -77.77 2.05 45.93
CA PHE A 833 -78.54 0.95 45.36
C PHE A 833 -78.98 1.24 43.91
N GLN A 834 -79.48 2.45 43.63
CA GLN A 834 -80.02 2.81 42.32
C GLN A 834 -78.94 2.90 41.22
N ASP A 835 -77.78 3.46 41.53
CA ASP A 835 -76.67 3.58 40.55
C ASP A 835 -76.05 2.22 40.21
N THR A 836 -75.87 1.37 41.23
CA THR A 836 -75.35 0.00 41.07
C THR A 836 -76.23 -0.79 40.09
N TYR A 837 -77.56 -0.70 40.23
CA TYR A 837 -78.51 -1.37 39.33
C TYR A 837 -78.42 -0.85 37.89
N ARG A 838 -78.43 0.48 37.72
CA ARG A 838 -78.44 1.12 36.39
C ARG A 838 -77.15 0.83 35.61
N CYS A 839 -76.00 0.95 36.27
CA CYS A 839 -74.68 0.84 35.66
C CYS A 839 -74.44 -0.53 35.03
N PHE A 840 -74.81 -1.62 35.72
CA PHE A 840 -74.72 -2.97 35.18
C PHE A 840 -75.51 -3.12 33.86
N MET A 841 -76.77 -2.67 33.87
CA MET A 841 -77.70 -2.87 32.77
C MET A 841 -77.35 -2.06 31.52
N SER A 842 -76.82 -0.84 31.66
CA SER A 842 -76.39 -0.04 30.51
C SER A 842 -75.10 -0.60 29.90
N ILE A 843 -74.09 -0.88 30.73
CA ILE A 843 -72.75 -1.25 30.29
C ILE A 843 -72.72 -2.61 29.59
N PHE A 844 -73.37 -3.62 30.17
CA PHE A 844 -73.19 -4.99 29.69
C PHE A 844 -73.96 -5.28 28.40
N LEU A 845 -75.11 -4.63 28.21
CA LEU A 845 -76.07 -5.00 27.16
C LEU A 845 -76.06 -4.08 25.94
N GLN A 846 -75.86 -2.78 26.12
CA GLN A 846 -75.94 -1.80 25.01
C GLN A 846 -74.69 -1.79 24.14
N ASN A 847 -73.64 -2.49 24.57
CA ASN A 847 -72.26 -2.14 24.28
C ASN A 847 -71.46 -3.33 23.72
N ALA A 848 -72.03 -4.53 23.68
CA ALA A 848 -71.37 -5.76 23.26
C ALA A 848 -70.68 -5.66 21.89
N THR A 849 -71.28 -4.96 20.92
CA THR A 849 -70.73 -4.80 19.57
C THR A 849 -69.80 -3.58 19.41
N ALA A 850 -69.92 -2.58 20.29
CA ALA A 850 -69.15 -1.33 20.20
C ALA A 850 -67.69 -1.50 20.63
N GLU A 851 -66.77 -0.69 20.09
CA GLU A 851 -65.46 -0.54 20.71
C GLU A 851 -65.61 0.20 22.05
N ILE A 852 -65.15 -0.45 23.12
CA ILE A 852 -65.26 0.01 24.50
C ILE A 852 -63.96 -0.33 25.20
N ALA A 853 -63.56 0.53 26.13
CA ALA A 853 -62.44 0.25 27.00
C ALA A 853 -62.73 -0.98 27.90
N GLY A 854 -61.73 -1.84 28.10
CA GLY A 854 -61.82 -2.98 29.03
C GLY A 854 -62.06 -2.58 30.50
N ALA A 855 -61.99 -1.29 30.81
CA ALA A 855 -62.42 -0.74 32.11
C ALA A 855 -63.94 -0.92 32.31
N THR A 856 -64.73 -0.46 31.34
CA THR A 856 -66.20 -0.59 31.27
C THR A 856 -66.61 -2.07 31.43
N ILE A 857 -65.80 -2.98 30.90
CA ILE A 857 -65.98 -4.43 31.03
C ILE A 857 -65.81 -4.92 32.49
N ASN A 858 -64.78 -4.46 33.22
CA ASN A 858 -64.65 -4.75 34.66
C ASN A 858 -65.76 -4.12 35.52
N GLU A 859 -66.24 -2.94 35.10
CA GLU A 859 -67.22 -2.14 35.83
C GLU A 859 -68.57 -2.84 35.95
N ALA A 860 -69.03 -3.54 34.91
CA ALA A 860 -70.21 -4.41 35.00
C ALA A 860 -70.02 -5.50 36.09
N GLY A 861 -68.91 -6.21 36.10
CA GLY A 861 -68.67 -7.32 37.03
C GLY A 861 -68.76 -6.95 38.50
N LEU A 862 -68.32 -5.74 38.86
CA LEU A 862 -68.37 -5.25 40.24
C LEU A 862 -69.79 -4.86 40.67
N ASN A 863 -70.56 -4.21 39.79
CA ASN A 863 -71.91 -3.76 40.10
C ASN A 863 -72.88 -4.92 40.36
N PHE A 864 -72.66 -6.07 39.72
CA PHE A 864 -73.47 -7.27 39.96
C PHE A 864 -73.45 -7.75 41.43
N LEU A 865 -72.28 -7.79 42.06
CA LEU A 865 -72.10 -8.38 43.40
C LEU A 865 -72.78 -7.52 44.48
N ARG A 866 -72.67 -6.21 44.35
CA ARG A 866 -73.13 -5.22 45.34
C ARG A 866 -74.65 -5.18 45.51
N LEU A 867 -75.39 -5.58 44.47
CA LEU A 867 -76.86 -5.72 44.54
C LEU A 867 -77.29 -6.84 45.50
N ILE A 868 -76.45 -7.86 45.71
CA ILE A 868 -76.74 -8.97 46.61
C ILE A 868 -76.67 -8.54 48.09
N GLU A 869 -75.82 -7.58 48.43
CA GLU A 869 -75.58 -7.17 49.82
C GLU A 869 -76.74 -6.34 50.40
N PHE A 870 -77.30 -5.40 49.62
CA PHE A 870 -78.46 -4.59 50.05
C PHE A 870 -79.69 -5.43 50.42
N LEU A 871 -79.86 -6.60 49.78
CA LEU A 871 -80.99 -7.50 50.01
C LEU A 871 -80.99 -8.10 51.43
N ASN A 872 -79.82 -8.27 52.05
CA ASN A 872 -79.71 -9.03 53.31
C ASN A 872 -80.08 -8.20 54.55
N PHE A 873 -79.48 -7.02 54.73
CA PHE A 873 -79.64 -6.21 55.96
C PHE A 873 -81.09 -5.78 56.24
N ARG A 874 -81.89 -5.54 55.20
CA ARG A 874 -83.27 -5.02 55.34
C ARG A 874 -84.16 -5.95 56.18
N GLU A 875 -83.92 -7.26 56.12
CA GLU A 875 -84.72 -8.22 56.88
C GLU A 875 -84.37 -8.25 58.38
N GLU A 876 -83.20 -7.77 58.79
CA GLU A 876 -82.67 -7.93 60.16
C GLU A 876 -83.14 -6.85 61.18
N SER A 877 -83.67 -5.71 60.74
CA SER A 877 -83.80 -4.50 61.60
C SER A 877 -85.23 -4.03 61.93
N LYS A 878 -86.21 -4.94 62.02
CA LYS A 878 -87.63 -4.61 62.26
C LYS A 878 -87.94 -4.24 63.73
N GLY A 879 -88.32 -2.97 63.99
CA GLY A 879 -88.92 -2.54 65.28
C GLY A 879 -88.41 -1.23 65.89
N GLN A 880 -87.37 -0.60 65.34
CA GLN A 880 -86.77 0.63 65.88
C GLN A 880 -87.27 1.89 65.15
N LEU A 881 -87.69 2.92 65.90
CA LEU A 881 -88.12 4.22 65.35
C LEU A 881 -87.01 4.86 64.50
N ASN A 882 -87.40 5.36 63.32
CA ASN A 882 -86.59 6.07 62.31
C ASN A 882 -85.59 5.24 61.45
N ILE A 883 -85.51 3.91 61.57
CA ILE A 883 -84.64 3.10 60.67
C ILE A 883 -85.30 2.79 59.32
N ASN A 884 -86.62 2.62 59.28
CA ASN A 884 -87.34 2.31 58.04
C ASN A 884 -87.15 3.36 56.93
N ASP A 885 -86.84 4.60 57.32
CA ASP A 885 -86.70 5.73 56.42
C ASP A 885 -85.40 5.68 55.58
N MET A 886 -84.55 4.66 55.75
CA MET A 886 -83.23 4.53 55.12
C MET A 886 -83.22 3.99 53.68
N PHE A 887 -84.28 3.34 53.19
CA PHE A 887 -84.34 2.70 51.85
C PHE A 887 -85.25 3.45 50.83
N PRO A 888 -85.12 3.20 49.51
CA PRO A 888 -86.09 3.66 48.51
C PRO A 888 -87.35 2.79 48.51
N GLU A 889 -88.47 3.34 48.01
CA GLU A 889 -89.79 2.69 48.05
C GLU A 889 -89.97 1.55 47.02
N ASP A 890 -89.20 1.56 45.92
CA ASP A 890 -89.39 0.72 44.72
C ASP A 890 -88.37 -0.44 44.57
N PHE A 891 -87.72 -0.84 45.67
CA PHE A 891 -86.54 -1.70 45.68
C PHE A 891 -86.71 -3.09 45.02
N THR A 892 -87.86 -3.74 45.18
CA THR A 892 -88.04 -5.18 44.84
C THR A 892 -88.13 -5.45 43.33
N ASP A 893 -88.85 -4.62 42.56
CA ASP A 893 -89.21 -4.94 41.17
C ASP A 893 -88.00 -4.96 40.23
N ARG A 894 -86.95 -4.20 40.57
CA ARG A 894 -85.75 -4.02 39.73
C ARG A 894 -84.92 -5.31 39.59
N ILE A 895 -84.84 -6.15 40.62
CA ILE A 895 -83.93 -7.32 40.63
C ILE A 895 -84.33 -8.39 39.60
N VAL A 896 -85.62 -8.52 39.27
CA VAL A 896 -86.13 -9.56 38.34
C VAL A 896 -85.78 -9.28 36.87
N GLU A 897 -85.57 -8.02 36.48
CA GLU A 897 -85.25 -7.66 35.08
C GLU A 897 -83.84 -8.12 34.67
N LEU A 898 -82.94 -8.24 35.66
CA LEU A 898 -81.49 -8.43 35.51
C LEU A 898 -81.13 -9.78 34.85
N ASP A 899 -81.65 -10.90 35.36
CA ASP A 899 -81.23 -12.27 34.97
C ASP A 899 -81.59 -12.64 33.52
N LYS A 900 -82.62 -12.01 32.94
CA LYS A 900 -83.09 -12.40 31.60
C LYS A 900 -82.10 -11.99 30.51
N LYS A 901 -81.63 -10.74 30.54
CA LYS A 901 -80.95 -10.12 29.38
C LYS A 901 -79.50 -10.58 29.22
N THR A 902 -78.85 -10.97 30.31
CA THR A 902 -77.45 -11.43 30.37
C THR A 902 -77.24 -12.79 29.70
N SER A 903 -78.22 -13.69 29.74
CA SER A 903 -78.09 -15.06 29.21
C SER A 903 -78.06 -15.11 27.68
N ASP A 904 -78.84 -14.26 27.00
CA ASP A 904 -79.04 -14.34 25.54
C ASP A 904 -77.78 -13.92 24.75
N LEU A 905 -76.91 -13.09 25.34
CA LEU A 905 -75.75 -12.49 24.65
C LEU A 905 -74.62 -13.50 24.37
N PHE A 906 -74.28 -14.37 25.32
CA PHE A 906 -73.06 -15.19 25.23
C PHE A 906 -73.14 -16.29 24.17
N MET A 907 -74.33 -16.82 23.90
CA MET A 907 -74.53 -17.90 22.92
C MET A 907 -74.17 -17.45 21.49
N GLY A 908 -74.61 -16.25 21.09
CA GLY A 908 -74.48 -15.77 19.71
C GLY A 908 -73.06 -15.39 19.25
N CYS A 909 -72.08 -15.30 20.16
CA CYS A 909 -70.69 -15.03 19.76
C CYS A 909 -69.98 -16.27 19.20
N ARG A 910 -70.32 -17.46 19.70
CA ARG A 910 -69.61 -18.72 19.42
C ARG A 910 -69.78 -19.14 17.95
N GLU A 911 -71.02 -19.14 17.46
CA GLU A 911 -71.40 -19.66 16.15
C GLU A 911 -70.72 -18.94 14.96
N LYS A 912 -70.36 -17.65 15.12
CA LYS A 912 -69.80 -16.82 14.04
C LYS A 912 -68.31 -17.06 13.74
N TYR A 913 -67.55 -17.61 14.69
CA TYR A 913 -66.10 -17.77 14.53
C TYR A 913 -65.76 -18.99 13.64
N GLU A 914 -66.62 -20.01 13.66
CA GLU A 914 -66.36 -21.31 13.01
C GLU A 914 -66.48 -21.24 11.47
N ASP A 915 -67.46 -20.51 10.92
CA ASP A 915 -67.69 -20.35 9.45
C ASP A 915 -66.52 -19.67 8.69
N GLY A 916 -65.84 -18.73 9.33
CA GLY A 916 -64.87 -17.85 8.64
C GLY A 916 -63.60 -18.55 8.14
N LEU A 917 -63.20 -19.68 8.77
CA LEU A 917 -61.96 -20.39 8.46
C LEU A 917 -62.09 -21.29 7.22
N GLU A 918 -63.23 -21.94 7.00
CA GLU A 918 -63.41 -22.90 5.89
C GLU A 918 -63.52 -22.19 4.53
N ASN A 919 -64.25 -21.08 4.47
CA ASN A 919 -64.56 -20.35 3.24
C ASN A 919 -63.56 -19.23 2.90
N MET A 920 -62.47 -19.08 3.67
CA MET A 920 -61.48 -17.99 3.58
C MET A 920 -62.09 -16.57 3.59
N ASN A 921 -63.15 -16.36 4.38
CA ASN A 921 -63.79 -15.05 4.51
C ASN A 921 -63.10 -14.20 5.58
N ILE A 922 -62.19 -13.34 5.13
CA ILE A 922 -61.36 -12.47 5.98
C ILE A 922 -62.18 -11.50 6.86
N ALA A 923 -63.43 -11.17 6.49
CA ALA A 923 -64.26 -10.23 7.27
C ALA A 923 -64.79 -10.84 8.58
N SER A 924 -65.42 -12.02 8.52
CA SER A 924 -66.06 -12.67 9.69
C SER A 924 -65.08 -13.02 10.81
N LEU A 925 -63.87 -13.45 10.43
CA LEU A 925 -62.80 -13.77 11.38
C LEU A 925 -62.33 -12.54 12.16
N LYS A 926 -62.33 -11.37 11.51
CA LYS A 926 -61.93 -10.11 12.15
C LYS A 926 -62.92 -9.71 13.25
N GLU A 927 -64.22 -9.69 12.95
CA GLU A 927 -65.25 -9.23 13.91
C GLU A 927 -65.29 -10.05 15.22
N THR A 928 -65.14 -11.37 15.12
CA THR A 928 -65.21 -12.29 16.26
C THR A 928 -63.96 -12.23 17.14
N LEU A 929 -62.77 -12.20 16.52
CA LEU A 929 -61.52 -11.91 17.20
C LEU A 929 -61.59 -10.57 17.94
N ASP A 930 -62.14 -9.53 17.30
CA ASP A 930 -62.29 -8.22 17.95
C ASP A 930 -63.22 -8.28 19.18
N PHE A 931 -64.33 -9.03 19.18
CA PHE A 931 -65.20 -9.16 20.36
C PHE A 931 -64.51 -9.89 21.52
N MET A 932 -63.93 -11.06 21.26
CA MET A 932 -63.32 -11.87 22.32
C MET A 932 -62.09 -11.19 22.92
N LYS A 933 -61.31 -10.46 22.11
CA LYS A 933 -60.22 -9.59 22.59
C LYS A 933 -60.68 -8.56 23.64
N ARG A 934 -61.96 -8.16 23.62
CA ARG A 934 -62.56 -7.20 24.56
C ARG A 934 -63.04 -7.88 25.85
N TRP A 935 -63.96 -8.85 25.76
CA TRP A 935 -64.80 -9.25 26.91
C TRP A 935 -64.35 -10.46 27.75
N ASP A 936 -63.39 -11.28 27.28
CA ASP A 936 -62.98 -12.57 27.88
C ASP A 936 -62.75 -12.51 29.42
N SER A 937 -62.13 -11.42 29.90
CA SER A 937 -61.75 -11.25 31.31
C SER A 937 -62.90 -11.09 32.32
N LEU A 938 -64.07 -10.56 31.91
CA LEU A 938 -65.22 -10.39 32.79
C LEU A 938 -65.97 -11.71 33.00
N ILE A 939 -66.13 -12.46 31.93
CA ILE A 939 -66.91 -13.70 31.86
C ILE A 939 -66.36 -14.70 32.90
N ILE A 940 -65.03 -14.80 32.97
CA ILE A 940 -64.30 -15.61 33.94
C ILE A 940 -64.58 -15.18 35.40
N LYS A 941 -64.75 -13.88 35.69
CA LYS A 941 -65.06 -13.38 37.05
C LYS A 941 -66.48 -13.65 37.50
N MET A 942 -67.46 -13.55 36.59
CA MET A 942 -68.86 -13.84 36.91
C MET A 942 -69.05 -15.31 37.31
N LYS A 943 -68.40 -16.23 36.58
CA LYS A 943 -68.43 -17.69 36.84
C LYS A 943 -68.09 -18.05 38.29
N ASN A 944 -67.03 -17.46 38.83
CA ASN A 944 -66.47 -17.84 40.14
C ASN A 944 -67.31 -17.33 41.34
N ASN A 945 -68.05 -16.22 41.19
CA ASN A 945 -68.78 -15.61 42.32
C ASN A 945 -70.06 -16.37 42.68
N PHE A 946 -70.82 -16.85 41.69
CA PHE A 946 -72.02 -17.66 41.94
C PHE A 946 -71.72 -18.94 42.74
N GLU A 947 -70.54 -19.52 42.53
CA GLU A 947 -70.10 -20.74 43.21
C GLU A 947 -69.71 -20.50 44.69
N THR A 948 -69.45 -19.24 45.08
CA THR A 948 -68.98 -18.87 46.43
C THR A 948 -70.11 -18.60 47.42
N TYR A 949 -71.22 -18.00 47.00
CA TYR A 949 -72.25 -17.48 47.92
C TYR A 949 -73.41 -18.46 48.24
N HIS A 950 -73.37 -19.71 47.75
CA HIS A 950 -74.38 -20.77 47.99
C HIS A 950 -75.85 -20.29 47.92
N ILE A 951 -76.15 -19.35 47.02
CA ILE A 951 -77.29 -18.46 47.20
C ILE A 951 -78.62 -19.23 47.08
N HIS A 952 -79.32 -19.40 48.20
CA HIS A 952 -80.70 -19.92 48.25
C HIS A 952 -81.73 -18.86 47.78
N ASN A 953 -81.29 -17.95 46.90
CA ASN A 953 -82.05 -16.84 46.38
C ASN A 953 -82.64 -17.26 45.02
N THR A 954 -83.96 -17.20 44.91
CA THR A 954 -84.71 -17.66 43.74
C THR A 954 -84.65 -16.71 42.53
N PHE A 955 -83.96 -15.56 42.63
CA PHE A 955 -84.07 -14.48 41.63
C PHE A 955 -83.05 -14.49 40.46
N LEU A 956 -81.95 -15.28 40.47
CA LEU A 956 -80.84 -15.15 39.47
C LEU A 956 -80.27 -16.49 38.90
N HIS A 957 -81.10 -17.41 38.40
CA HIS A 957 -80.64 -18.77 38.02
C HIS A 957 -80.12 -18.93 36.57
N ARG A 958 -80.62 -18.17 35.59
CA ARG A 958 -80.40 -18.49 34.16
C ARG A 958 -79.01 -18.10 33.68
N THR A 959 -78.54 -16.93 34.08
CA THR A 959 -77.25 -16.33 33.68
C THR A 959 -76.05 -17.24 33.95
N MET A 960 -76.10 -18.04 35.03
CA MET A 960 -75.00 -18.88 35.50
C MET A 960 -74.60 -19.99 34.50
N ASN A 961 -75.53 -20.51 33.70
CA ASN A 961 -75.27 -21.65 32.82
C ASN A 961 -74.53 -21.24 31.53
N ALA A 962 -74.98 -20.19 30.85
CA ALA A 962 -74.46 -19.77 29.53
C ALA A 962 -72.96 -19.41 29.56
N ILE A 963 -72.49 -18.84 30.67
CA ILE A 963 -71.08 -18.44 30.89
C ILE A 963 -70.10 -19.63 30.84
N ARG A 964 -70.57 -20.88 31.02
CA ARG A 964 -69.68 -22.03 31.20
C ARG A 964 -69.09 -22.60 29.90
N GLU A 965 -69.66 -22.32 28.73
CA GLU A 965 -69.36 -23.02 27.45
C GLU A 965 -68.48 -22.26 26.42
N LEU A 966 -68.03 -21.04 26.71
CA LEU A 966 -67.38 -20.15 25.71
C LEU A 966 -65.82 -20.29 25.68
N PRO A 967 -65.15 -20.42 24.51
CA PRO A 967 -63.68 -20.46 24.39
C PRO A 967 -62.97 -19.09 24.49
N SER A 968 -61.68 -19.11 24.86
CA SER A 968 -60.82 -17.91 25.10
C SER A 968 -60.20 -17.27 23.84
N TYR A 969 -59.87 -15.98 23.90
CA TYR A 969 -59.30 -15.21 22.77
C TYR A 969 -57.96 -15.75 22.20
N SER A 970 -56.99 -16.11 23.04
CA SER A 970 -55.62 -16.46 22.59
C SER A 970 -55.57 -17.70 21.70
N HIS A 971 -56.49 -18.65 21.91
CA HIS A 971 -56.63 -19.86 21.08
C HIS A 971 -57.07 -19.53 19.65
N MET A 972 -57.84 -18.47 19.44
CA MET A 972 -58.38 -18.12 18.13
C MET A 972 -57.34 -17.51 17.19
N LEU A 973 -56.45 -16.65 17.72
CA LEU A 973 -55.52 -15.86 16.91
C LEU A 973 -54.45 -16.71 16.19
N LYS A 974 -54.01 -17.81 16.81
CA LYS A 974 -52.92 -18.66 16.28
C LYS A 974 -53.26 -19.31 14.93
N ALA A 975 -54.50 -19.74 14.75
CA ALA A 975 -54.94 -20.50 13.58
C ALA A 975 -54.89 -19.69 12.25
N VAL A 976 -54.95 -18.35 12.33
CA VAL A 976 -55.06 -17.48 11.15
C VAL A 976 -53.72 -17.21 10.47
N SER A 977 -52.60 -17.16 11.22
CA SER A 977 -51.29 -16.76 10.68
C SER A 977 -50.69 -17.78 9.71
N GLU A 978 -50.87 -19.08 9.98
CA GLU A 978 -50.27 -20.18 9.22
C GLU A 978 -50.78 -20.27 7.75
N LEU A 979 -51.98 -19.74 7.48
CA LEU A 979 -52.63 -19.84 6.16
C LEU A 979 -51.97 -18.97 5.08
N ILE A 980 -51.51 -17.77 5.44
CA ILE A 980 -51.08 -16.73 4.48
C ILE A 980 -49.74 -17.06 3.81
N GLN A 981 -48.78 -17.65 4.56
CA GLN A 981 -47.43 -17.93 4.04
C GLN A 981 -47.40 -18.93 2.89
N LYS A 982 -48.35 -19.87 2.85
CA LYS A 982 -48.44 -20.90 1.81
C LYS A 982 -48.71 -20.31 0.42
N LEU A 983 -49.52 -19.25 0.33
CA LEU A 983 -49.92 -18.63 -0.95
C LEU A 983 -48.74 -17.99 -1.70
N LYS A 984 -47.78 -17.42 -0.96
CA LYS A 984 -46.58 -16.74 -1.51
C LYS A 984 -45.78 -17.64 -2.46
N VAL A 985 -45.47 -18.85 -2.02
CA VAL A 985 -44.50 -19.74 -2.67
C VAL A 985 -45.01 -20.28 -4.01
N GLU A 986 -46.33 -20.40 -4.17
CA GLU A 986 -46.95 -20.87 -5.43
C GLU A 986 -46.85 -19.86 -6.58
N ILE A 987 -46.80 -18.55 -6.29
CA ILE A 987 -46.81 -17.49 -7.30
C ILE A 987 -45.42 -17.33 -7.93
N ILE A 988 -44.38 -17.17 -7.10
CA ILE A 988 -43.00 -16.88 -7.55
C ILE A 988 -42.43 -17.97 -8.47
N ARG A 989 -42.86 -19.23 -8.32
CA ARG A 989 -42.36 -20.37 -9.13
C ARG A 989 -43.04 -20.53 -10.50
N GLN A 990 -44.06 -19.74 -10.81
CA GLN A 990 -44.77 -19.89 -12.08
C GLN A 990 -44.05 -19.16 -13.21
N GLN A 991 -43.78 -19.89 -14.29
CA GLN A 991 -43.29 -19.32 -15.53
C GLN A 991 -44.43 -18.82 -16.39
N LEU A 992 -44.36 -17.59 -16.91
CA LEU A 992 -45.42 -17.00 -17.72
C LEU A 992 -45.57 -17.72 -19.08
N ILE A 993 -44.46 -18.04 -19.75
CA ILE A 993 -44.46 -18.83 -21.00
C ILE A 993 -44.38 -20.34 -20.69
N ASN A 994 -45.50 -20.94 -20.31
CA ASN A 994 -45.64 -22.35 -19.92
C ASN A 994 -46.56 -23.13 -20.88
N LYS A 995 -46.76 -24.44 -20.62
CA LYS A 995 -47.55 -25.32 -21.51
C LYS A 995 -49.01 -24.83 -21.71
N ARG A 996 -49.67 -24.28 -20.68
CA ARG A 996 -51.04 -23.74 -20.80
C ARG A 996 -51.10 -22.47 -21.65
N THR A 997 -50.01 -21.69 -21.68
CA THR A 997 -49.99 -20.36 -22.31
C THR A 997 -49.44 -20.38 -23.74
N LYS A 998 -48.70 -21.44 -24.13
CA LYS A 998 -48.16 -21.62 -25.49
C LYS A 998 -49.20 -22.00 -26.55
N GLU A 999 -50.10 -22.94 -26.26
CA GLU A 999 -50.87 -23.65 -27.31
C GLU A 999 -52.31 -23.12 -27.53
N ASN A 1000 -52.96 -22.57 -26.50
CA ASN A 1000 -54.40 -22.19 -26.56
C ASN A 1000 -54.66 -20.83 -25.87
N SER A 1001 -55.32 -19.91 -26.57
CA SER A 1001 -55.62 -18.55 -26.07
C SER A 1001 -56.60 -18.50 -24.89
N GLN A 1002 -57.58 -19.39 -24.82
CA GLN A 1002 -58.52 -19.45 -23.70
C GLN A 1002 -57.84 -19.95 -22.42
N GLN A 1003 -57.02 -21.01 -22.52
CA GLN A 1003 -56.27 -21.53 -21.38
C GLN A 1003 -55.19 -20.55 -20.90
N ARG A 1004 -54.58 -19.80 -21.82
CA ARG A 1004 -53.67 -18.68 -21.50
C ARG A 1004 -54.39 -17.59 -20.69
N ASN A 1005 -55.49 -17.06 -21.21
CA ASN A 1005 -56.25 -16.01 -20.53
C ASN A 1005 -56.79 -16.49 -19.17
N GLN A 1006 -57.18 -17.76 -19.04
CA GLN A 1006 -57.62 -18.32 -17.77
C GLN A 1006 -56.46 -18.46 -16.78
N PHE A 1007 -55.28 -18.90 -17.21
CA PHE A 1007 -54.09 -18.95 -16.35
C PHE A 1007 -53.72 -17.58 -15.79
N TYR A 1008 -53.72 -16.53 -16.61
CA TYR A 1008 -53.44 -15.17 -16.13
C TYR A 1008 -54.57 -14.61 -15.23
N ARG A 1009 -55.84 -15.00 -15.41
CA ARG A 1009 -56.90 -14.72 -14.42
C ARG A 1009 -56.70 -15.46 -13.10
N GLU A 1010 -56.39 -16.76 -13.13
CA GLU A 1010 -56.12 -17.56 -11.92
C GLU A 1010 -54.93 -16.96 -11.13
N LEU A 1011 -53.91 -16.47 -11.83
CA LEU A 1011 -52.77 -15.75 -11.23
C LEU A 1011 -53.18 -14.39 -10.65
N HIS A 1012 -54.04 -13.63 -11.36
CA HIS A 1012 -54.57 -12.34 -10.90
C HIS A 1012 -55.46 -12.47 -9.65
N GLU A 1013 -56.34 -13.47 -9.58
CA GLU A 1013 -57.18 -13.73 -8.41
C GLU A 1013 -56.34 -14.06 -7.16
N LYS A 1014 -55.28 -14.85 -7.31
CA LYS A 1014 -54.35 -15.13 -6.20
C LYS A 1014 -53.64 -13.88 -5.70
N LEU A 1015 -53.28 -12.95 -6.59
CA LEU A 1015 -52.69 -11.67 -6.22
C LEU A 1015 -53.70 -10.76 -5.50
N ILE A 1016 -54.97 -10.72 -5.92
CA ILE A 1016 -56.05 -9.97 -5.23
C ILE A 1016 -56.28 -10.45 -3.78
N ILE A 1017 -56.16 -11.75 -3.51
CA ILE A 1017 -56.34 -12.28 -2.15
C ILE A 1017 -55.22 -11.81 -1.21
N LEU A 1018 -53.97 -11.78 -1.68
CA LEU A 1018 -52.83 -11.26 -0.89
C LEU A 1018 -52.95 -9.75 -0.62
N ASP A 1019 -53.49 -8.98 -1.57
CA ASP A 1019 -53.81 -7.56 -1.35
C ASP A 1019 -54.84 -7.39 -0.21
N LYS A 1020 -55.93 -8.18 -0.22
CA LYS A 1020 -56.97 -8.10 0.84
C LYS A 1020 -56.50 -8.57 2.22
N ALA A 1021 -55.54 -9.49 2.30
CA ALA A 1021 -55.02 -9.99 3.59
C ALA A 1021 -54.43 -8.87 4.47
N LYS A 1022 -54.06 -7.72 3.88
CA LYS A 1022 -53.56 -6.53 4.58
C LYS A 1022 -54.52 -6.00 5.64
N PHE A 1023 -55.83 -6.24 5.55
CA PHE A 1023 -56.80 -5.80 6.57
C PHE A 1023 -56.65 -6.49 7.94
N LEU A 1024 -55.92 -7.61 8.01
CA LEU A 1024 -55.60 -8.30 9.28
C LEU A 1024 -54.39 -7.73 10.03
N SER A 1025 -53.66 -6.77 9.42
CA SER A 1025 -52.47 -6.13 10.03
C SER A 1025 -52.66 -5.51 11.45
N PRO A 1026 -53.86 -5.13 11.93
CA PRO A 1026 -54.08 -4.73 13.32
C PRO A 1026 -53.90 -5.85 14.37
N HIS A 1027 -53.79 -7.11 13.92
CA HIS A 1027 -53.49 -8.26 14.75
C HIS A 1027 -52.02 -8.65 14.57
N ASP A 1028 -51.31 -8.97 15.66
CA ASP A 1028 -49.92 -9.40 15.58
C ASP A 1028 -49.83 -10.84 15.09
N LEU A 1029 -49.62 -10.99 13.77
CA LEU A 1029 -49.45 -12.28 13.09
C LEU A 1029 -47.97 -12.74 13.04
N GLY A 1030 -47.02 -11.92 13.51
CA GLY A 1030 -45.58 -12.20 13.51
C GLY A 1030 -44.81 -11.82 12.23
N PHE A 1031 -45.45 -11.28 11.18
CA PHE A 1031 -44.78 -10.80 9.96
C PHE A 1031 -45.59 -9.72 9.20
N HIS A 1032 -44.92 -8.93 8.35
CA HIS A 1032 -45.57 -7.89 7.54
C HIS A 1032 -46.11 -8.40 6.19
N VAL A 1033 -47.43 -8.39 6.02
CA VAL A 1033 -48.13 -8.85 4.81
C VAL A 1033 -47.73 -8.08 3.55
N ASN A 1034 -47.56 -6.74 3.64
CA ASN A 1034 -47.20 -5.89 2.49
C ASN A 1034 -45.89 -6.29 1.80
N ALA A 1035 -44.89 -6.78 2.53
CA ALA A 1035 -43.61 -7.17 1.95
C ALA A 1035 -43.72 -8.45 1.10
N VAL A 1036 -44.65 -9.34 1.45
CA VAL A 1036 -44.87 -10.64 0.78
C VAL A 1036 -45.44 -10.46 -0.63
N GLU A 1037 -46.37 -9.53 -0.81
CA GLU A 1037 -46.99 -9.22 -2.11
C GLU A 1037 -45.99 -8.64 -3.11
N GLN A 1038 -45.19 -7.65 -2.67
CA GLN A 1038 -44.25 -6.91 -3.53
C GLN A 1038 -43.17 -7.80 -4.14
N GLU A 1039 -42.77 -8.86 -3.44
CA GLU A 1039 -41.82 -9.86 -3.92
C GLU A 1039 -42.40 -10.69 -5.08
N CYS A 1040 -43.69 -11.05 -4.99
CA CYS A 1040 -44.40 -11.77 -6.05
C CYS A 1040 -44.57 -10.92 -7.32
N LEU A 1041 -44.94 -9.64 -7.19
CA LEU A 1041 -45.16 -8.74 -8.33
C LEU A 1041 -43.89 -8.55 -9.16
N LYS A 1042 -42.75 -8.23 -8.52
CA LYS A 1042 -41.45 -8.06 -9.22
C LYS A 1042 -41.02 -9.32 -9.99
N SER A 1043 -41.32 -10.50 -9.45
CA SER A 1043 -41.02 -11.78 -10.10
C SER A 1043 -41.87 -12.06 -11.34
N VAL A 1044 -43.03 -11.41 -11.47
CA VAL A 1044 -43.88 -11.47 -12.67
C VAL A 1044 -43.47 -10.38 -13.66
N GLU A 1045 -43.25 -9.15 -13.20
CA GLU A 1045 -42.78 -8.02 -14.04
C GLU A 1045 -41.46 -8.32 -14.78
N ALA A 1046 -40.50 -8.96 -14.09
CA ALA A 1046 -39.25 -9.40 -14.71
C ALA A 1046 -39.52 -10.36 -15.90
N GLN A 1047 -40.37 -11.36 -15.68
CA GLN A 1047 -40.73 -12.33 -16.72
C GLN A 1047 -41.55 -11.71 -17.87
N ILE A 1048 -42.34 -10.66 -17.63
CA ILE A 1048 -43.01 -9.91 -18.70
C ILE A 1048 -41.98 -9.15 -19.55
N THR A 1049 -40.99 -8.54 -18.90
CA THR A 1049 -39.90 -7.78 -19.55
C THR A 1049 -39.03 -8.68 -20.43
N ASP A 1050 -38.74 -9.90 -19.97
CA ASP A 1050 -38.01 -10.91 -20.75
C ASP A 1050 -38.75 -11.25 -22.06
N ILE A 1051 -40.08 -11.39 -22.02
CA ILE A 1051 -40.91 -11.69 -23.20
C ILE A 1051 -40.90 -10.52 -24.20
N PHE A 1052 -41.02 -9.27 -23.73
CA PHE A 1052 -40.96 -8.09 -24.59
C PHE A 1052 -39.63 -7.97 -25.35
N THR A 1053 -38.52 -8.31 -24.69
CA THR A 1053 -37.17 -8.18 -25.26
C THR A 1053 -36.97 -9.09 -26.48
N GLU A 1054 -37.50 -10.33 -26.44
CA GLU A 1054 -37.42 -11.24 -27.59
C GLU A 1054 -38.32 -10.80 -28.77
N ILE A 1055 -39.45 -10.12 -28.52
CA ILE A 1055 -40.32 -9.56 -29.57
C ILE A 1055 -39.58 -8.49 -30.40
N GLU A 1056 -38.88 -7.55 -29.76
CA GLU A 1056 -38.12 -6.49 -30.47
C GLU A 1056 -37.05 -7.04 -31.41
N LYS A 1057 -36.38 -8.12 -30.99
CA LYS A 1057 -35.26 -8.74 -31.70
C LYS A 1057 -35.68 -9.28 -33.07
N PHE A 1058 -36.84 -9.93 -33.16
CA PHE A 1058 -37.38 -10.40 -34.44
C PHE A 1058 -37.77 -9.23 -35.36
N LEU A 1059 -38.38 -8.15 -34.82
CA LEU A 1059 -38.79 -6.98 -35.62
C LEU A 1059 -37.62 -6.29 -36.34
N ARG A 1060 -36.46 -6.18 -35.68
CA ARG A 1060 -35.26 -5.58 -36.30
C ARG A 1060 -34.75 -6.39 -37.48
N THR A 1061 -34.87 -7.72 -37.42
CA THR A 1061 -34.43 -8.63 -38.50
C THR A 1061 -35.33 -8.55 -39.73
N PHE A 1062 -36.66 -8.36 -39.57
CA PHE A 1062 -37.59 -8.20 -40.69
C PHE A 1062 -37.27 -6.99 -41.58
N ILE A 1063 -36.71 -5.91 -41.02
CA ILE A 1063 -36.47 -4.64 -41.72
C ILE A 1063 -35.27 -4.70 -42.69
N GLN A 1064 -34.35 -5.66 -42.51
CA GLN A 1064 -33.05 -5.67 -43.22
C GLN A 1064 -33.05 -6.40 -44.59
N GLY A 1065 -34.21 -6.83 -45.09
CA GLY A 1065 -34.39 -7.26 -46.49
C GLY A 1065 -33.88 -8.67 -46.85
N SER A 1066 -33.40 -9.45 -45.88
CA SER A 1066 -33.01 -10.86 -46.06
C SER A 1066 -34.23 -11.80 -46.13
N THR A 1067 -34.17 -12.84 -46.97
CA THR A 1067 -35.21 -13.90 -47.03
C THR A 1067 -35.22 -14.75 -45.75
N LEU A 1068 -36.33 -14.76 -45.03
CA LEU A 1068 -36.51 -15.40 -43.71
C LEU A 1068 -37.26 -16.74 -43.77
N THR A 1069 -37.18 -17.50 -42.67
CA THR A 1069 -37.85 -18.80 -42.55
C THR A 1069 -39.20 -18.69 -41.83
N ASN A 1070 -40.09 -19.66 -42.05
CA ASN A 1070 -41.39 -19.68 -41.36
C ASN A 1070 -41.27 -19.82 -39.84
N HIS A 1071 -40.21 -20.46 -39.33
CA HIS A 1071 -40.02 -20.69 -37.90
C HIS A 1071 -39.85 -19.39 -37.09
N ASP A 1072 -39.24 -18.37 -37.71
CA ASP A 1072 -39.00 -17.07 -37.07
C ASP A 1072 -40.32 -16.31 -36.84
N TYR A 1073 -41.28 -16.46 -37.75
CA TYR A 1073 -42.62 -15.86 -37.61
C TYR A 1073 -43.47 -16.54 -36.53
N ASP A 1074 -43.40 -17.87 -36.39
CA ASP A 1074 -44.16 -18.60 -35.36
C ASP A 1074 -43.70 -18.23 -33.94
N ASN A 1075 -42.38 -18.12 -33.72
CA ASN A 1075 -41.82 -17.74 -32.42
C ASN A 1075 -42.19 -16.29 -32.04
N PHE A 1076 -42.13 -15.35 -32.99
CA PHE A 1076 -42.60 -13.97 -32.76
C PHE A 1076 -44.07 -13.95 -32.34
N ASN A 1077 -44.93 -14.68 -33.05
CA ASN A 1077 -46.36 -14.77 -32.74
C ASN A 1077 -46.64 -15.38 -31.36
N LEU A 1078 -45.86 -16.37 -30.89
CA LEU A 1078 -46.04 -16.95 -29.56
C LEU A 1078 -45.86 -15.89 -28.45
N TYR A 1079 -44.79 -15.12 -28.51
CA TYR A 1079 -44.46 -14.13 -27.48
C TYR A 1079 -45.42 -12.93 -27.56
N TYR A 1080 -45.68 -12.41 -28.76
CA TYR A 1080 -46.62 -11.30 -28.96
C TYR A 1080 -48.04 -11.63 -28.48
N ASN A 1081 -48.55 -12.84 -28.77
CA ASN A 1081 -49.87 -13.28 -28.30
C ASN A 1081 -49.93 -13.56 -26.79
N ASN A 1082 -48.79 -13.74 -26.11
CA ASN A 1082 -48.76 -13.78 -24.64
C ASN A 1082 -48.84 -12.38 -24.04
N ILE A 1083 -48.12 -11.42 -24.60
CA ILE A 1083 -48.12 -10.03 -24.16
C ILE A 1083 -49.46 -9.30 -24.41
N LEU A 1084 -50.28 -9.78 -25.34
CA LEU A 1084 -51.68 -9.32 -25.51
C LEU A 1084 -52.69 -10.01 -24.56
N SER A 1085 -52.28 -11.08 -23.87
CA SER A 1085 -53.11 -11.83 -22.91
C SER A 1085 -52.81 -11.50 -21.45
N ILE A 1086 -51.66 -10.86 -21.22
CA ILE A 1086 -51.19 -10.30 -19.95
C ILE A 1086 -51.75 -8.87 -19.84
#